data_AF-A0A534JSG9-F1
#
_entry.id   AF-A0A534JSG9-F1
#
_cell.length_a   1.000
_cell.length_b   1.000
_cell.length_c   1.000
_cell.angle_alpha   90.00
_cell.angle_beta   90.00
_cell.angle_gamma   90.00
#
_symmetry.space_group_name_H-M   'P 1'
#
loop_
_entity.id
_entity.type
_entity.pdbx_description
1 polymer ?
#
loop_
_entity_poly.entity_id
_entity_poly.type
_entity_poly.pdbx_seq_one_letter_code
_entity_poly.pdbx_strand_id
1 'polypeptide(L)'
;MVTITAVALSVRQPNRAPTIGLATADAQTVVLQLRPPSPTPVALVNFTAQATDPDGDALTYTWNFGDGSGSSGDSAEHRYTVPGRYTALLTVTDGKGGTATNDGRLIFVRVLARDADGRPPGQPSASSCPVRCVVGGLAVVAANISTASAGSVVRFTANASWAYLWTWNNATNASAGGRLTMVSASEDPSLFSFNYSWGDGSANTRGPPSQVGEATHAFSSSGNYFVSLTSTTGGVDRSAGYTIRVVTVEAAGQLGDSKVFASAMAREPGSLDPAVDNESAGGEVLQNVYDTLISYPLESESVAPLAPRLATIIPSTSNGGISLDGLNYTFHLRSNVTFHDNTTKVTAQAVAFTFHRLIAIHELNSPSEILSKILTNGVSGYPSADCSPILAGIQNCTIGDWANRTFPTRSAVPTYILAALPPEPVWDTTGLNDSVARAVGDSTVERTDNVTVVFHLLRPDAAFLPILASPVASIVSDVCLAANGGVHWGSRNPFLDHPGPSGGDCGSGPFMLSSWYRNQVLNLTRFDSYWQGRAKLREVDILPTRDVLAREFMLLAGDADSAAIDRDHQWDVMNPDGTPKSPSLRIVKDRPAFAMAFLGFNQRLNATAVPDPISIPAMFFNDTHIRRAFAYSFDYSGFIQNVTHDNGIQPRGPIPQGLFGYNASIPLVPFDLTQAAAELQNTTYWTAGFNLTLYYRSGNAYEQAGVSLLAGGLEALHSLKGSPGAIVVQVQALDPLKYDSALRAGGLPVALLVWTPRFADPSDSVVPFLRTGSPYPTWIGYRNATLDGLIDAAAGQLNDTRRVEEYADLFARAVLDDVPYLWVFQATSFHVERAWVRGYYFNPMLLGLDYYPMWKA
;
A
#
# COMPACT_ATOMS: atom_id res chain seq x y z
N MET A 1 -94.31 -26.84 0.06
CA MET A 1 -93.07 -26.69 -0.73
C MET A 1 -92.63 -25.25 -0.60
N VAL A 2 -91.48 -25.00 0.02
CA VAL A 2 -90.84 -23.67 0.04
C VAL A 2 -89.64 -23.79 -0.89
N THR A 3 -89.65 -23.05 -1.99
CA THR A 3 -88.56 -23.00 -2.97
C THR A 3 -87.54 -21.98 -2.49
N ILE A 4 -86.36 -22.43 -2.09
CA ILE A 4 -85.23 -21.54 -1.76
C ILE A 4 -84.53 -21.18 -3.08
N THR A 5 -84.64 -19.93 -3.50
CA THR A 5 -83.98 -19.39 -4.69
C THR A 5 -82.59 -18.88 -4.29
N ALA A 6 -81.56 -19.66 -4.64
CA ALA A 6 -80.13 -19.32 -4.73
C ALA A 6 -79.47 -18.65 -3.50
N VAL A 7 -78.61 -19.42 -2.81
CA VAL A 7 -77.54 -18.88 -1.97
C VAL A 7 -76.39 -18.44 -2.88
N ALA A 8 -76.14 -17.14 -2.98
CA ALA A 8 -74.93 -16.63 -3.61
C ALA A 8 -73.77 -16.77 -2.60
N LEU A 9 -72.97 -17.84 -2.71
CA LEU A 9 -71.67 -17.92 -2.04
C LEU A 9 -70.70 -16.96 -2.75
N SER A 10 -70.51 -15.77 -2.16
CA SER A 10 -69.35 -14.93 -2.44
C SER A 10 -68.13 -15.57 -1.78
N VAL A 11 -67.37 -16.35 -2.54
CA VAL A 11 -66.00 -16.73 -2.13
C VAL A 11 -65.14 -15.50 -2.36
N ARG A 12 -64.91 -14.69 -1.32
CA ARG A 12 -63.88 -13.65 -1.37
C ARG A 12 -62.53 -14.34 -1.49
N GLN A 13 -61.78 -14.04 -2.55
CA GLN A 13 -60.39 -14.47 -2.62
C GLN A 13 -59.63 -13.83 -1.43
N PRO A 14 -58.75 -14.58 -0.75
CA PRO A 14 -57.92 -14.02 0.32
C PRO A 14 -56.98 -12.96 -0.27
N ASN A 15 -56.86 -11.83 0.43
CA ASN A 15 -55.97 -10.72 0.06
C ASN A 15 -54.53 -11.19 -0.09
N ARG A 16 -53.87 -10.81 -1.18
CA ARG A 16 -52.49 -11.14 -1.49
C ARG A 16 -51.64 -9.89 -1.30
N ALA A 17 -50.55 -10.04 -0.56
CA ALA A 17 -49.66 -8.92 -0.28
C ALA A 17 -49.04 -8.34 -1.56
N PRO A 18 -48.73 -7.03 -1.57
CA PRO A 18 -48.05 -6.39 -2.69
C PRO A 18 -46.65 -6.97 -2.90
N THR A 19 -46.09 -6.74 -4.08
CA THR A 19 -44.71 -7.08 -4.41
C THR A 19 -43.95 -5.82 -4.81
N ILE A 20 -42.79 -5.58 -4.20
CA ILE A 20 -41.88 -4.49 -4.59
C ILE A 20 -41.06 -4.98 -5.79
N GLY A 21 -41.24 -4.35 -6.94
CA GLY A 21 -40.47 -4.61 -8.15
C GLY A 21 -39.13 -3.86 -8.16
N LEU A 22 -39.11 -2.64 -7.60
CA LEU A 22 -37.93 -1.78 -7.56
C LEU A 22 -37.94 -0.92 -6.29
N ALA A 23 -36.77 -0.75 -5.68
CA ALA A 23 -36.49 0.26 -4.66
C ALA A 23 -35.04 0.71 -4.83
N THR A 24 -34.80 1.99 -5.11
CA THR A 24 -33.46 2.51 -5.47
C THR A 24 -33.21 3.89 -4.89
N ALA A 25 -31.93 4.22 -4.72
CA ALA A 25 -31.43 5.58 -4.54
C ALA A 25 -30.65 6.01 -5.78
N ASP A 26 -30.62 7.31 -6.08
CA ASP A 26 -29.84 7.88 -7.18
C ASP A 26 -28.32 7.85 -6.94
N ALA A 27 -27.89 7.82 -5.68
CA ALA A 27 -26.50 7.65 -5.29
C ALA A 27 -26.37 6.80 -4.01
N GLN A 28 -25.37 5.92 -3.99
CA GLN A 28 -25.02 5.12 -2.80
C GLN A 28 -23.91 5.76 -1.96
N THR A 29 -23.08 6.60 -2.56
CA THR A 29 -22.06 7.41 -1.86
C THR A 29 -22.30 8.88 -2.20
N VAL A 30 -22.47 9.70 -1.16
CA VAL A 30 -22.73 11.15 -1.29
C VAL A 30 -21.87 11.93 -0.29
N VAL A 31 -21.57 13.18 -0.60
CA VAL A 31 -20.70 14.03 0.23
C VAL A 31 -21.52 15.19 0.77
N LEU A 32 -21.30 15.54 2.04
CA LEU A 32 -21.86 16.77 2.59
C LEU A 32 -21.35 17.99 1.82
N GLN A 33 -22.25 18.87 1.41
CA GLN A 33 -21.92 20.10 0.69
C GLN A 33 -22.52 21.32 1.40
N LEU A 34 -21.79 22.43 1.42
CA LEU A 34 -22.35 23.72 1.83
C LEU A 34 -23.25 24.24 0.72
N ARG A 35 -24.46 24.72 1.07
CA ARG A 35 -25.39 25.32 0.12
C ARG A 35 -25.77 26.72 0.56
N PRO A 36 -25.14 27.78 0.00
CA PRO A 36 -25.50 29.16 0.32
C PRO A 36 -27.02 29.40 0.11
N PRO A 37 -27.70 30.13 1.01
CA PRO A 37 -27.17 30.82 2.20
C PRO A 37 -27.10 29.95 3.48
N SER A 38 -27.46 28.67 3.42
CA SER A 38 -27.44 27.79 4.59
C SER A 38 -26.01 27.46 5.04
N PRO A 39 -25.68 27.66 6.32
CA PRO A 39 -24.37 27.30 6.86
C PRO A 39 -24.26 25.80 7.17
N THR A 40 -25.37 25.06 7.22
CA THR A 40 -25.40 23.63 7.56
C THR A 40 -25.15 22.77 6.32
N PRO A 41 -24.07 21.98 6.27
CA PRO A 41 -23.83 21.06 5.17
C PRO A 41 -24.91 19.96 5.10
N VAL A 42 -25.32 19.60 3.89
CA VAL A 42 -26.26 18.49 3.65
C VAL A 42 -25.81 17.63 2.47
N ALA A 43 -26.18 16.35 2.49
CA ALA A 43 -26.08 15.45 1.34
C ALA A 43 -27.49 15.06 0.89
N LEU A 44 -27.82 15.34 -0.36
CA LEU A 44 -29.12 15.08 -0.96
C LEU A 44 -29.14 13.71 -1.63
N VAL A 45 -30.17 12.92 -1.36
CA VAL A 45 -30.40 11.62 -2.03
C VAL A 45 -31.87 11.51 -2.43
N ASN A 46 -32.12 11.06 -3.65
CA ASN A 46 -33.45 10.82 -4.18
C ASN A 46 -33.75 9.31 -4.19
N PHE A 47 -34.88 8.95 -3.61
CA PHE A 47 -35.36 7.57 -3.50
C PHE A 47 -36.56 7.37 -4.42
N THR A 48 -36.60 6.21 -5.06
CA THR A 48 -37.70 5.82 -5.96
C THR A 48 -38.08 4.36 -5.72
N ALA A 49 -39.37 4.08 -5.84
CA ALA A 49 -39.95 2.76 -5.67
C ALA A 49 -40.99 2.44 -6.74
N GLN A 50 -41.13 1.16 -7.05
CA GLN A 50 -42.23 0.63 -7.84
C GLN A 50 -42.71 -0.67 -7.22
N ALA A 51 -44.01 -0.76 -6.98
CA ALA A 51 -44.67 -1.95 -6.46
C ALA A 51 -45.96 -2.25 -7.22
N THR A 52 -46.37 -3.52 -7.19
CA THR A 52 -47.58 -4.01 -7.82
C THR A 52 -48.39 -4.83 -6.83
N ASP A 53 -49.71 -4.69 -6.89
CA ASP A 53 -50.63 -5.47 -6.10
C ASP A 53 -51.32 -6.54 -6.97
N PRO A 54 -51.30 -7.84 -6.57
CA PRO A 54 -51.96 -8.89 -7.35
C PRO A 54 -53.49 -8.74 -7.43
N ASP A 55 -54.11 -8.07 -6.48
CA ASP A 55 -55.56 -7.86 -6.37
C ASP A 55 -55.99 -6.50 -6.95
N GLY A 56 -55.02 -5.66 -7.34
CA GLY A 56 -55.24 -4.33 -7.91
C GLY A 56 -55.57 -3.27 -6.87
N ASP A 57 -55.28 -3.54 -5.59
CA ASP A 57 -55.50 -2.60 -4.50
C ASP A 57 -54.57 -1.38 -4.57
N ALA A 58 -55.03 -0.26 -4.02
CA ALA A 58 -54.26 0.97 -3.97
C ALA A 58 -53.09 0.85 -2.99
N LEU A 59 -51.88 1.19 -3.44
CA LEU A 59 -50.67 1.02 -2.65
C LEU A 59 -50.26 2.30 -1.93
N THR A 60 -49.83 2.14 -0.67
CA THR A 60 -49.21 3.20 0.14
C THR A 60 -47.75 2.86 0.39
N TYR A 61 -46.88 3.84 0.19
CA TYR A 61 -45.43 3.73 0.33
C TYR A 61 -44.96 4.52 1.55
N THR A 62 -44.13 3.91 2.40
CA THR A 62 -43.52 4.54 3.57
C THR A 62 -42.02 4.25 3.60
N TRP A 63 -41.22 5.32 3.71
CA TRP A 63 -39.77 5.28 3.77
C TRP A 63 -39.28 5.55 5.18
N ASN A 64 -38.27 4.81 5.61
CA ASN A 64 -37.38 5.13 6.73
C ASN A 64 -35.96 5.24 6.17
N PHE A 65 -35.32 6.39 6.29
CA PHE A 65 -34.00 6.65 5.69
C PHE A 65 -32.83 6.22 6.58
N GLY A 66 -33.09 5.65 7.76
CA GLY A 66 -32.08 5.09 8.65
C GLY A 66 -31.46 6.10 9.63
N ASP A 67 -31.81 7.39 9.52
CA ASP A 67 -31.36 8.46 10.42
C ASP A 67 -32.45 8.89 11.44
N GLY A 68 -33.52 8.09 11.54
CA GLY A 68 -34.70 8.39 12.36
C GLY A 68 -35.76 9.22 11.64
N SER A 69 -35.50 9.68 10.42
CA SER A 69 -36.49 10.36 9.58
C SER A 69 -37.19 9.41 8.60
N GLY A 70 -38.30 9.88 8.03
CA GLY A 70 -39.08 9.13 7.05
C GLY A 70 -39.91 10.02 6.15
N SER A 71 -40.46 9.40 5.10
CA SER A 71 -41.32 10.08 4.12
C SER A 71 -42.35 9.09 3.57
N SER A 72 -43.27 9.59 2.74
CA SER A 72 -44.29 8.81 2.06
C SER A 72 -44.32 9.12 0.57
N GLY A 73 -44.71 8.14 -0.24
CA GLY A 73 -44.77 8.26 -1.70
C GLY A 73 -43.82 7.28 -2.40
N ASP A 74 -44.11 7.03 -3.67
CA ASP A 74 -43.29 6.22 -4.57
C ASP A 74 -41.98 6.91 -4.98
N SER A 75 -41.86 8.21 -4.70
CA SER A 75 -40.63 9.00 -4.78
C SER A 75 -40.48 9.86 -3.53
N ALA A 76 -39.24 10.01 -3.06
CA ALA A 76 -38.92 10.85 -1.90
C ALA A 76 -37.52 11.48 -2.02
N GLU A 77 -37.40 12.73 -1.59
CA GLU A 77 -36.13 13.44 -1.47
C GLU A 77 -35.72 13.49 0.01
N HIS A 78 -34.48 13.13 0.32
CA HIS A 78 -33.96 13.18 1.70
C HIS A 78 -32.61 13.89 1.81
N ARG A 79 -32.39 14.55 2.96
CA ARG A 79 -31.18 15.31 3.26
C ARG A 79 -30.51 14.80 4.53
N TYR A 80 -29.40 14.12 4.37
CA TYR A 80 -28.55 13.72 5.49
C TYR A 80 -27.66 14.89 5.94
N THR A 81 -27.50 15.05 7.26
CA THR A 81 -26.70 16.13 7.88
C THR A 81 -25.46 15.62 8.60
N VAL A 82 -25.38 14.31 8.85
CA VAL A 82 -24.29 13.65 9.58
C VAL A 82 -23.57 12.68 8.63
N PRO A 83 -22.23 12.65 8.58
CA PRO A 83 -21.49 11.61 7.88
C PRO A 83 -21.78 10.23 8.49
N GLY A 84 -21.84 9.17 7.70
CA GLY A 84 -22.14 7.85 8.25
C GLY A 84 -22.59 6.83 7.22
N ARG A 85 -23.05 5.67 7.72
CA ARG A 85 -23.65 4.61 6.93
C ARG A 85 -25.11 4.45 7.32
N TYR A 86 -25.96 4.44 6.29
CA TYR A 86 -27.40 4.42 6.43
C TYR A 86 -28.02 3.26 5.69
N THR A 87 -29.08 2.70 6.27
CA THR A 87 -29.88 1.63 5.65
C THR A 87 -31.31 2.12 5.51
N ALA A 88 -31.73 2.36 4.26
CA ALA A 88 -33.08 2.80 3.96
C ALA A 88 -34.04 1.61 3.77
N LEU A 89 -35.17 1.67 4.46
CA LEU A 89 -36.24 0.67 4.45
C LEU A 89 -37.49 1.26 3.80
N LEU A 90 -37.97 0.58 2.76
CA LEU A 90 -39.28 0.82 2.16
C LEU A 90 -40.28 -0.18 2.71
N THR A 91 -41.46 0.31 3.09
CA THR A 91 -42.64 -0.52 3.39
C THR A 91 -43.77 -0.13 2.43
N VAL A 92 -44.37 -1.12 1.78
CA VAL A 92 -45.54 -0.95 0.90
C VAL A 92 -46.71 -1.73 1.48
N THR A 93 -47.88 -1.10 1.58
CA THR A 93 -49.13 -1.76 2.03
C THR A 93 -50.27 -1.52 1.05
N ASP A 94 -51.15 -2.52 0.94
CA ASP A 94 -52.40 -2.48 0.18
C ASP A 94 -53.59 -1.92 0.99
N GLY A 95 -53.40 -1.62 2.28
CA GLY A 95 -54.48 -1.18 3.18
C GLY A 95 -55.54 -2.26 3.49
N LYS A 96 -55.32 -3.50 3.04
CA LYS A 96 -56.16 -4.70 3.25
C LYS A 96 -55.47 -5.76 4.11
N GLY A 97 -54.29 -5.45 4.64
CA GLY A 97 -53.54 -6.29 5.55
C GLY A 97 -52.32 -6.98 4.91
N GLY A 98 -52.07 -6.75 3.62
CA GLY A 98 -50.83 -7.13 2.97
C GLY A 98 -49.77 -6.04 3.08
N THR A 99 -48.53 -6.48 3.33
CA THR A 99 -47.36 -5.61 3.48
C THR A 99 -46.14 -6.25 2.83
N ALA A 100 -45.32 -5.45 2.17
CA ALA A 100 -44.02 -5.84 1.64
C ALA A 100 -42.92 -4.85 2.06
N THR A 101 -41.71 -5.36 2.26
CA THR A 101 -40.51 -4.56 2.53
C THR A 101 -39.40 -4.89 1.54
N ASN A 102 -38.43 -3.98 1.37
CA ASN A 102 -37.25 -4.24 0.54
C ASN A 102 -36.14 -5.04 1.26
N ASP A 103 -36.48 -5.87 2.25
CA ASP A 103 -35.49 -6.57 3.09
C ASP A 103 -34.56 -7.51 2.31
N GLY A 104 -35.01 -8.02 1.16
CA GLY A 104 -34.19 -8.81 0.25
C GLY A 104 -33.22 -8.00 -0.61
N ARG A 105 -33.36 -6.67 -0.67
CA ARG A 105 -32.56 -5.70 -1.45
C ARG A 105 -32.54 -4.34 -0.75
N LEU A 106 -31.88 -4.27 0.41
CA LEU A 106 -31.77 -3.03 1.16
C LEU A 106 -30.98 -1.98 0.37
N ILE A 107 -31.33 -0.71 0.60
CA ILE A 107 -30.63 0.43 0.03
C ILE A 107 -29.63 0.91 1.07
N PHE A 108 -28.35 0.83 0.74
CA PHE A 108 -27.26 1.34 1.55
C PHE A 108 -26.83 2.72 1.03
N VAL A 109 -26.70 3.68 1.94
CA VAL A 109 -26.22 5.03 1.64
C VAL A 109 -25.05 5.36 2.56
N ARG A 110 -23.91 5.71 1.97
CA ARG A 110 -22.74 6.25 2.65
C ARG A 110 -22.71 7.76 2.48
N VAL A 111 -22.74 8.48 3.59
CA VAL A 111 -22.60 9.94 3.61
C VAL A 111 -21.19 10.28 4.10
N LEU A 112 -20.43 10.96 3.27
CA LEU A 112 -19.07 11.42 3.54
C LEU A 112 -19.12 12.83 4.17
N ALA A 113 -18.18 13.10 5.07
CA ALA A 113 -17.87 14.46 5.47
C ALA A 113 -17.38 15.29 4.28
N ARG A 114 -17.38 16.61 4.41
CA ARG A 114 -16.90 17.48 3.33
C ARG A 114 -15.46 17.13 3.01
N ASP A 115 -15.10 17.17 1.73
CA ASP A 115 -13.73 16.89 1.28
C ASP A 115 -12.68 17.73 2.05
N ALA A 116 -12.97 19.02 2.25
CA ALA A 116 -12.12 19.93 3.00
C ALA A 116 -11.83 19.50 4.45
N ASP A 117 -12.73 18.72 5.07
CA ASP A 117 -12.56 18.25 6.46
C ASP A 117 -11.58 17.05 6.54
N GLY A 118 -11.38 16.32 5.43
CA GLY A 118 -10.47 15.17 5.34
C GLY A 118 -9.05 15.51 4.85
N ARG A 119 -8.86 16.67 4.24
CA ARG A 119 -7.57 17.12 3.68
C ARG A 119 -6.59 17.59 4.77
N PRO A 120 -5.26 17.42 4.57
CA PRO A 120 -4.27 18.02 5.45
C PRO A 120 -4.45 19.55 5.54
N PRO A 121 -4.64 20.13 6.74
CA PRO A 121 -4.73 21.57 6.89
C PRO A 121 -3.37 22.25 6.64
N GLY A 122 -3.41 23.53 6.27
CA GLY A 122 -2.21 24.36 6.21
C GLY A 122 -1.57 24.55 7.59
N GLN A 123 -0.30 24.98 7.59
CA GLN A 123 0.44 25.27 8.83
C GLN A 123 -0.32 26.30 9.70
N PRO A 124 -0.60 25.99 10.99
CA PRO A 124 -1.24 26.93 11.90
C PRO A 124 -0.29 28.06 12.31
N SER A 125 -0.85 29.17 12.80
CA SER A 125 -0.05 30.24 13.39
C SER A 125 0.50 29.83 14.76
N ALA A 126 1.69 30.30 15.13
CA ALA A 126 2.25 30.08 16.46
C ALA A 126 1.37 30.65 17.59
N SER A 127 0.57 31.68 17.30
CA SER A 127 -0.39 32.26 18.25
C SER A 127 -1.60 31.35 18.51
N SER A 128 -2.08 30.63 17.50
CA SER A 128 -3.19 29.67 17.63
C SER A 128 -2.72 28.29 18.10
N CYS A 129 -1.45 27.97 17.89
CA CYS A 129 -0.83 26.70 18.23
C CYS A 129 0.58 26.94 18.78
N PRO A 130 0.75 27.18 20.09
CA PRO A 130 2.05 27.59 20.64
C PRO A 130 3.08 26.45 20.72
N VAL A 131 2.64 25.20 20.89
CA VAL A 131 3.54 24.04 21.03
C VAL A 131 3.04 22.86 20.20
N ARG A 132 1.84 22.37 20.53
CA ARG A 132 1.19 21.21 19.91
C ARG A 132 -0.32 21.44 19.95
N CYS A 133 -1.03 21.15 18.87
CA CYS A 133 -2.48 21.35 18.80
C CYS A 133 -3.14 20.43 17.78
N VAL A 134 -4.45 20.24 17.93
CA VAL A 134 -5.31 19.57 16.95
C VAL A 134 -5.83 20.60 15.95
N VAL A 135 -5.71 20.29 14.66
CA VAL A 135 -6.02 21.24 13.56
C VAL A 135 -7.08 20.70 12.58
N GLY A 136 -7.64 19.53 12.84
CA GLY A 136 -8.67 18.89 12.02
C GLY A 136 -8.92 17.47 12.47
N GLY A 137 -9.93 16.81 11.89
CA GLY A 137 -10.27 15.42 12.21
C GLY A 137 -11.70 15.05 11.87
N LEU A 138 -11.96 13.74 11.86
CA LEU A 138 -13.26 13.14 11.60
C LEU A 138 -13.64 12.14 12.69
N ALA A 139 -14.94 12.06 12.97
CA ALA A 139 -15.51 10.95 13.73
C ALA A 139 -15.74 9.78 12.77
N VAL A 140 -15.44 8.57 13.22
CA VAL A 140 -15.69 7.33 12.48
C VAL A 140 -16.29 6.33 13.45
N VAL A 141 -17.37 5.67 13.04
CA VAL A 141 -18.03 4.62 13.80
C VAL A 141 -18.26 3.41 12.91
N ALA A 142 -17.90 2.23 13.39
CA ALA A 142 -18.15 0.95 12.75
C ALA A 142 -18.90 0.02 13.71
N ALA A 143 -19.72 -0.86 13.16
CA ALA A 143 -20.41 -1.93 13.90
C ALA A 143 -20.00 -3.28 13.32
N ASN A 144 -19.97 -4.33 14.16
CA ASN A 144 -19.62 -5.67 13.69
C ASN A 144 -20.73 -6.32 12.85
N ILE A 145 -21.97 -5.86 13.00
CA ILE A 145 -23.13 -6.29 12.21
C ILE A 145 -24.01 -5.08 11.90
N SER A 146 -24.57 -5.03 10.70
CA SER A 146 -25.51 -4.00 10.25
C SER A 146 -26.97 -4.40 10.47
N THR A 147 -27.23 -5.71 10.56
CA THR A 147 -28.55 -6.29 10.86
C THR A 147 -28.44 -7.24 12.05
N ALA A 148 -29.33 -7.12 13.03
CA ALA A 148 -29.33 -7.91 14.26
C ALA A 148 -30.73 -8.42 14.61
N SER A 149 -30.81 -9.52 15.35
CA SER A 149 -32.08 -9.91 15.99
C SER A 149 -32.35 -9.04 17.22
N ALA A 150 -33.63 -8.85 17.56
CA ALA A 150 -33.99 -8.19 18.80
C ALA A 150 -33.37 -8.91 20.03
N GLY A 151 -32.69 -8.16 20.89
CA GLY A 151 -31.96 -8.65 22.06
C GLY A 151 -30.53 -9.11 21.79
N SER A 152 -30.10 -9.24 20.52
CA SER A 152 -28.71 -9.56 20.21
C SER A 152 -27.78 -8.39 20.52
N VAL A 153 -26.59 -8.71 21.05
CA VAL A 153 -25.55 -7.73 21.33
C VAL A 153 -24.85 -7.33 20.03
N VAL A 154 -24.87 -6.03 19.73
CA VAL A 154 -24.10 -5.40 18.66
C VAL A 154 -22.86 -4.76 19.28
N ARG A 155 -21.70 -4.95 18.65
CA ARG A 155 -20.43 -4.32 19.04
C ARG A 155 -20.15 -3.14 18.11
N PHE A 156 -19.66 -2.05 18.69
CA PHE A 156 -19.29 -0.82 18.00
C PHE A 156 -17.86 -0.43 18.33
N THR A 157 -17.18 0.21 17.39
CA THR A 157 -15.89 0.87 17.64
C THR A 157 -15.89 2.28 17.06
N ALA A 158 -15.32 3.21 17.81
CA ALA A 158 -15.02 4.58 17.41
C ALA A 158 -13.50 4.82 17.27
N ASN A 159 -12.67 3.79 17.47
CA ASN A 159 -11.21 3.91 17.51
C ASN A 159 -10.59 4.35 16.18
N ALA A 160 -11.32 4.17 15.07
CA ALA A 160 -10.98 4.70 13.75
C ALA A 160 -11.17 6.22 13.63
N SER A 161 -11.83 6.89 14.58
CA SER A 161 -11.89 8.35 14.64
C SER A 161 -10.47 8.91 14.70
N TRP A 162 -10.21 10.01 14.00
CA TRP A 162 -8.84 10.49 13.81
C TRP A 162 -8.78 12.01 13.78
N ALA A 163 -7.57 12.54 14.01
CA ALA A 163 -7.30 13.95 13.97
C ALA A 163 -5.91 14.28 13.42
N TYR A 164 -5.78 15.48 12.86
CA TYR A 164 -4.50 16.06 12.51
C TYR A 164 -3.91 16.80 13.70
N LEU A 165 -2.65 16.48 13.97
CA LEU A 165 -1.85 17.03 15.05
C LEU A 165 -0.68 17.82 14.46
N TRP A 166 -0.58 19.09 14.82
CA TRP A 166 0.59 19.91 14.50
C TRP A 166 1.55 19.95 15.70
N THR A 167 2.84 19.76 15.44
CA THR A 167 3.91 19.89 16.46
C THR A 167 5.06 20.71 15.89
N TRP A 168 5.51 21.76 16.58
CA TRP A 168 6.67 22.53 16.14
C TRP A 168 7.97 21.74 16.30
N ASN A 169 8.87 21.85 15.33
CA ASN A 169 10.21 21.24 15.40
C ASN A 169 11.02 21.85 16.56
N ASN A 170 10.77 23.13 16.85
CA ASN A 170 11.28 23.82 18.02
C ASN A 170 10.15 24.62 18.67
N ALA A 171 9.73 24.21 19.87
CA ALA A 171 8.62 24.82 20.60
C ALA A 171 8.85 26.31 20.95
N THR A 172 10.10 26.79 20.95
CA THR A 172 10.41 28.20 21.22
C THR A 172 10.67 29.01 19.94
N ASN A 173 10.78 28.36 18.77
CA ASN A 173 11.03 29.02 17.51
C ASN A 173 10.20 28.42 16.36
N ALA A 174 9.01 29.00 16.14
CA ALA A 174 8.11 28.60 15.05
C ALA A 174 8.70 28.81 13.64
N SER A 175 9.74 29.63 13.46
CA SER A 175 10.40 29.77 12.15
C SER A 175 11.15 28.51 11.71
N ALA A 176 11.43 27.58 12.63
CA ALA A 176 12.01 26.26 12.33
C ALA A 176 10.99 25.27 11.71
N GLY A 177 9.75 25.71 11.48
CA GLY A 177 8.68 24.88 10.94
C GLY A 177 8.15 23.85 11.95
N GLY A 178 7.16 23.10 11.50
CA GLY A 178 6.58 22.02 12.30
C GLY A 178 6.21 20.83 11.42
N ARG A 179 5.74 19.78 12.08
CA ARG A 179 5.29 18.54 11.47
C ARG A 179 3.81 18.36 11.73
N LEU A 180 3.08 18.11 10.64
CA LEU A 180 1.70 17.63 10.68
C LEU A 180 1.71 16.10 10.73
N THR A 181 0.92 15.50 11.60
CA THR A 181 0.76 14.05 11.69
C THR A 181 -0.70 13.72 11.90
N MET A 182 -1.21 12.72 11.17
CA MET A 182 -2.54 12.18 11.43
C MET A 182 -2.43 11.09 12.50
N VAL A 183 -3.32 11.13 13.49
CA VAL A 183 -3.34 10.20 14.62
C VAL A 183 -4.78 9.70 14.83
N SER A 184 -4.98 8.39 14.91
CA SER A 184 -6.27 7.80 15.29
C SER A 184 -6.46 7.76 16.80
N ALA A 185 -7.69 7.55 17.26
CA ALA A 185 -8.01 7.36 18.66
C ALA A 185 -7.40 6.08 19.25
N SER A 186 -7.16 5.05 18.43
CA SER A 186 -6.36 3.89 18.84
C SER A 186 -4.86 4.19 19.01
N GLU A 187 -4.31 5.16 18.29
CA GLU A 187 -2.90 5.55 18.38
C GLU A 187 -2.61 6.53 19.53
N ASP A 188 -3.49 7.52 19.75
CA ASP A 188 -3.38 8.48 20.87
C ASP A 188 -4.77 8.73 21.51
N PRO A 189 -5.24 7.84 22.40
CA PRO A 189 -6.56 7.94 23.00
C PRO A 189 -6.71 9.17 23.90
N SER A 190 -5.61 9.83 24.29
CA SER A 190 -5.65 11.00 25.16
C SER A 190 -6.24 12.25 24.50
N LEU A 191 -6.31 12.26 23.16
CA LEU A 191 -6.80 13.40 22.39
C LEU A 191 -8.32 13.42 22.21
N PHE A 192 -9.02 12.31 22.49
CA PHE A 192 -10.41 12.08 22.12
C PHE A 192 -11.29 11.83 23.34
N SER A 193 -12.59 12.09 23.19
CA SER A 193 -13.66 11.57 24.04
C SER A 193 -14.90 11.30 23.20
N PHE A 194 -15.68 10.28 23.58
CA PHE A 194 -16.80 9.80 22.79
C PHE A 194 -18.12 9.87 23.55
N ASN A 195 -19.20 10.04 22.80
CA ASN A 195 -20.58 10.00 23.25
C ASN A 195 -21.43 9.26 22.20
N TYR A 196 -21.90 8.07 22.54
CA TYR A 196 -22.83 7.27 21.73
C TYR A 196 -24.27 7.58 22.11
N SER A 197 -25.08 7.89 21.12
CA SER A 197 -26.54 7.94 21.19
C SER A 197 -27.11 6.77 20.40
N TRP A 198 -27.85 5.89 21.07
CA TRP A 198 -28.27 4.60 20.50
C TRP A 198 -29.52 4.69 19.60
N GLY A 199 -30.31 5.76 19.72
CA GLY A 199 -31.50 5.98 18.89
C GLY A 199 -32.74 5.18 19.30
N ASP A 200 -32.66 4.34 20.33
CA ASP A 200 -33.80 3.58 20.89
C ASP A 200 -34.36 4.16 22.20
N GLY A 201 -33.85 5.33 22.62
CA GLY A 201 -34.22 6.00 23.87
C GLY A 201 -33.46 5.52 25.11
N SER A 202 -32.56 4.55 24.98
CA SER A 202 -31.64 4.17 26.06
C SER A 202 -30.64 5.27 26.39
N ALA A 203 -30.03 5.19 27.58
CA ALA A 203 -29.07 6.19 28.03
C ALA A 203 -27.79 6.15 27.18
N ASN A 204 -27.30 7.33 26.80
CA ASN A 204 -26.04 7.46 26.08
C ASN A 204 -24.85 6.91 26.86
N THR A 205 -23.90 6.31 26.14
CA THR A 205 -22.61 5.88 26.68
C THR A 205 -21.54 6.92 26.37
N ARG A 206 -20.81 7.38 27.39
CA ARG A 206 -19.88 8.51 27.26
C ARG A 206 -18.58 8.24 28.02
N GLY A 207 -17.45 8.66 27.49
CA GLY A 207 -16.16 8.48 28.17
C GLY A 207 -14.93 8.66 27.27
N PRO A 208 -13.73 8.39 27.79
CA PRO A 208 -12.50 8.36 27.00
C PRO A 208 -12.44 7.08 26.11
N PRO A 209 -11.66 7.09 25.01
CA PRO A 209 -11.52 5.94 24.11
C PRO A 209 -11.15 4.63 24.82
N SER A 210 -10.34 4.69 25.88
CA SER A 210 -9.96 3.50 26.65
C SER A 210 -11.13 2.80 27.35
N GLN A 211 -12.28 3.46 27.51
CA GLN A 211 -13.47 2.90 28.16
C GLN A 211 -14.65 2.72 27.20
N VAL A 212 -14.79 3.61 26.23
CA VAL A 212 -15.95 3.65 25.34
C VAL A 212 -15.59 3.63 23.86
N GLY A 213 -14.30 3.59 23.52
CA GLY A 213 -13.85 3.44 22.13
C GLY A 213 -14.32 2.13 21.52
N GLU A 214 -14.52 1.12 22.35
CA GLU A 214 -15.33 -0.06 22.05
C GLU A 214 -16.57 -0.07 22.94
N ALA A 215 -17.74 -0.23 22.34
CA ALA A 215 -19.01 -0.24 23.06
C ALA A 215 -19.89 -1.41 22.59
N THR A 216 -20.82 -1.81 23.45
CA THR A 216 -21.82 -2.83 23.10
C THR A 216 -23.21 -2.31 23.42
N HIS A 217 -24.19 -2.69 22.61
CA HIS A 217 -25.59 -2.34 22.83
C HIS A 217 -26.52 -3.43 22.31
N ALA A 218 -27.68 -3.60 22.94
CA ALA A 218 -28.69 -4.57 22.53
C ALA A 218 -30.04 -3.87 22.36
N PHE A 219 -30.60 -3.96 21.16
CA PHE A 219 -31.87 -3.33 20.81
C PHE A 219 -33.03 -4.28 21.09
N SER A 220 -34.05 -3.84 21.83
CA SER A 220 -35.10 -4.73 22.35
C SER A 220 -36.28 -4.96 21.39
N SER A 221 -36.43 -4.14 20.35
CA SER A 221 -37.54 -4.24 19.39
C SER A 221 -37.06 -4.15 17.95
N SER A 222 -37.84 -4.70 17.03
CA SER A 222 -37.57 -4.59 15.59
C SER A 222 -37.72 -3.14 15.11
N GLY A 223 -36.84 -2.69 14.23
CA GLY A 223 -36.84 -1.35 13.67
C GLY A 223 -35.47 -0.94 13.13
N ASN A 224 -35.40 0.23 12.51
CA ASN A 224 -34.12 0.86 12.15
C ASN A 224 -33.75 1.87 13.23
N TYR A 225 -32.56 1.71 13.81
CA TYR A 225 -32.04 2.57 14.86
C TYR A 225 -30.84 3.35 14.35
N PHE A 226 -30.89 4.68 14.52
CA PHE A 226 -29.77 5.55 14.19
C PHE A 226 -28.83 5.68 15.38
N VAL A 227 -27.69 5.01 15.30
CA VAL A 227 -26.60 5.16 16.26
C VAL A 227 -25.76 6.36 15.84
N SER A 228 -25.72 7.39 16.68
CA SER A 228 -24.90 8.58 16.45
C SER A 228 -23.74 8.62 17.43
N LEU A 229 -22.53 8.74 16.89
CA LEU A 229 -21.31 9.00 17.63
C LEU A 229 -21.00 10.50 17.57
N THR A 230 -20.75 11.14 18.71
CA THR A 230 -20.03 12.41 18.78
C THR A 230 -18.62 12.15 19.33
N SER A 231 -17.60 12.53 18.56
CA SER A 231 -16.20 12.56 18.97
C SER A 231 -15.79 13.99 19.25
N THR A 232 -15.33 14.26 20.46
CA THR A 232 -14.74 15.55 20.84
C THR A 232 -13.22 15.41 20.85
N THR A 233 -12.53 16.17 20.00
CA THR A 233 -11.07 16.17 19.88
C THR A 233 -10.53 17.58 19.93
N GLY A 234 -9.59 17.88 20.84
CA GLY A 234 -9.06 19.24 20.98
C GLY A 234 -10.12 20.31 21.27
N GLY A 235 -11.24 19.93 21.87
CA GLY A 235 -12.39 20.81 22.15
C GLY A 235 -13.35 21.01 20.96
N VAL A 236 -13.17 20.28 19.86
CA VAL A 236 -14.00 20.37 18.66
C VAL A 236 -14.82 19.08 18.50
N ASP A 237 -16.13 19.23 18.32
CA ASP A 237 -17.04 18.11 18.10
C ASP A 237 -17.14 17.75 16.60
N ARG A 238 -17.11 16.45 16.34
CA ARG A 238 -17.38 15.81 15.04
C ARG A 238 -18.35 14.68 15.27
N SER A 239 -19.27 14.47 14.34
CA SER A 239 -20.28 13.42 14.45
C SER A 239 -20.20 12.41 13.32
N ALA A 240 -20.52 11.16 13.61
CA ALA A 240 -20.68 10.07 12.66
C ALA A 240 -21.94 9.27 12.97
N GLY A 241 -22.51 8.62 11.97
CA GLY A 241 -23.77 7.89 12.05
C GLY A 241 -23.66 6.45 11.55
N TYR A 242 -24.45 5.56 12.14
CA TYR A 242 -24.60 4.17 11.69
C TYR A 242 -26.04 3.68 11.91
N THR A 243 -26.69 3.17 10.87
CA THR A 243 -28.01 2.52 11.03
C THR A 243 -27.84 1.06 11.44
N ILE A 244 -28.47 0.65 12.54
CA ILE A 244 -28.67 -0.75 12.90
C ILE A 244 -30.08 -1.17 12.55
N ARG A 245 -30.21 -2.19 11.73
CA ARG A 245 -31.51 -2.80 11.41
C ARG A 245 -31.78 -3.97 12.35
N VAL A 246 -32.86 -3.91 13.11
CA VAL A 246 -33.26 -4.95 14.06
C VAL A 246 -34.48 -5.68 13.53
N VAL A 247 -34.37 -7.00 13.43
CA VAL A 247 -35.40 -7.90 12.88
C VAL A 247 -35.83 -8.93 13.90
N THR A 248 -36.98 -9.55 13.65
CA THR A 248 -37.53 -10.61 14.50
C THR A 248 -36.84 -11.96 14.28
N VAL A 249 -36.22 -12.18 13.11
CA VAL A 249 -35.41 -13.35 12.78
C VAL A 249 -34.14 -12.85 12.11
N GLU A 250 -32.99 -13.33 12.56
CA GLU A 250 -31.69 -12.96 12.01
C GLU A 250 -31.66 -13.20 10.50
N ALA A 251 -31.43 -12.14 9.74
CA ALA A 251 -31.25 -12.25 8.30
C ALA A 251 -29.85 -12.81 8.01
N ALA A 252 -29.72 -13.67 7.00
CA ALA A 252 -28.41 -14.02 6.46
C ALA A 252 -27.64 -12.75 6.09
N GLY A 253 -26.31 -12.75 6.24
CA GLY A 253 -25.46 -11.60 5.94
C GLY A 253 -25.79 -11.00 4.58
N GLN A 254 -26.13 -9.72 4.55
CA GLN A 254 -26.64 -9.06 3.35
C GLN A 254 -25.50 -8.70 2.40
N LEU A 255 -25.66 -9.09 1.14
CA LEU A 255 -24.84 -8.59 0.05
C LEU A 255 -25.38 -7.22 -0.37
N GLY A 256 -24.53 -6.20 -0.36
CA GLY A 256 -24.83 -4.90 -0.98
C GLY A 256 -24.96 -4.99 -2.50
N ASP A 257 -24.74 -3.90 -3.23
CA ASP A 257 -24.68 -3.99 -4.69
C ASP A 257 -23.56 -4.95 -5.12
N SER A 258 -23.94 -6.05 -5.80
CA SER A 258 -23.01 -7.07 -6.33
C SER A 258 -21.96 -6.49 -7.29
N LYS A 259 -22.16 -5.27 -7.79
CA LYS A 259 -21.28 -4.56 -8.73
C LYS A 259 -20.38 -3.52 -8.09
N VAL A 260 -20.52 -3.22 -6.80
CA VAL A 260 -19.69 -2.26 -6.07
C VAL A 260 -18.85 -3.02 -5.05
N PHE A 261 -17.54 -3.07 -5.22
CA PHE A 261 -16.62 -3.74 -4.27
C PHE A 261 -16.06 -2.73 -3.27
N ALA A 262 -16.01 -3.07 -1.99
CA ALA A 262 -15.42 -2.21 -0.96
C ALA A 262 -14.20 -2.90 -0.31
N SER A 263 -13.04 -2.25 -0.31
CA SER A 263 -11.81 -2.74 0.33
C SER A 263 -11.43 -1.84 1.51
N ALA A 264 -11.35 -2.39 2.72
CA ALA A 264 -10.87 -1.66 3.89
C ALA A 264 -9.35 -1.80 4.05
N MET A 265 -8.62 -0.70 3.98
CA MET A 265 -7.15 -0.70 4.04
C MET A 265 -6.65 0.14 5.22
N ALA A 266 -5.41 -0.09 5.67
CA ALA A 266 -4.87 0.59 6.84
C ALA A 266 -4.56 2.08 6.61
N ARG A 267 -4.27 2.51 5.37
CA ARG A 267 -3.77 3.85 5.05
C ARG A 267 -4.21 4.28 3.65
N GLU A 268 -4.30 5.58 3.40
CA GLU A 268 -4.51 6.11 2.04
C GLU A 268 -3.17 6.31 1.29
N PRO A 269 -3.19 6.45 -0.05
CA PRO A 269 -2.00 6.73 -0.84
C PRO A 269 -1.28 8.03 -0.46
N GLY A 270 0.05 8.01 -0.54
CA GLY A 270 0.90 9.19 -0.41
C GLY A 270 1.00 10.00 -1.70
N SER A 271 1.00 9.30 -2.84
CA SER A 271 1.01 9.85 -4.19
C SER A 271 0.22 8.92 -5.12
N LEU A 272 -0.29 9.46 -6.23
CA LEU A 272 -0.89 8.68 -7.32
C LEU A 272 -0.19 8.99 -8.65
N ASP A 273 1.02 9.56 -8.59
CA ASP A 273 1.91 9.68 -9.73
C ASP A 273 2.80 8.42 -9.80
N PRO A 274 2.69 7.59 -10.87
CA PRO A 274 3.47 6.36 -10.96
C PRO A 274 4.99 6.55 -10.94
N ALA A 275 5.50 7.72 -11.33
CA ALA A 275 6.94 8.00 -11.30
C ALA A 275 7.47 8.24 -9.87
N VAL A 276 6.56 8.53 -8.93
CA VAL A 276 6.85 9.03 -7.59
C VAL A 276 6.47 8.02 -6.52
N ASP A 277 5.27 7.44 -6.65
CA ASP A 277 4.70 6.58 -5.62
C ASP A 277 5.53 5.32 -5.39
N ASN A 278 5.82 5.01 -4.13
CA ASN A 278 6.69 3.90 -3.72
C ASN A 278 6.07 3.12 -2.55
N GLU A 279 4.74 3.11 -2.46
CA GLU A 279 4.03 2.52 -1.34
C GLU A 279 2.87 1.64 -1.82
N SER A 280 2.39 0.75 -0.96
CA SER A 280 1.45 -0.29 -1.36
C SER A 280 0.03 0.23 -1.58
N ALA A 281 -0.38 1.30 -0.90
CA ALA A 281 -1.69 1.90 -1.06
C ALA A 281 -1.83 2.62 -2.40
N GLY A 282 -0.84 3.42 -2.79
CA GLY A 282 -0.75 4.04 -4.11
C GLY A 282 -0.60 2.99 -5.21
N GLY A 283 0.32 2.03 -5.01
CA GLY A 283 0.50 0.89 -5.92
C GLY A 283 -0.80 0.13 -6.27
N GLU A 284 -1.68 -0.09 -5.29
CA GLU A 284 -2.99 -0.74 -5.49
C GLU A 284 -3.89 0.04 -6.44
N VAL A 285 -3.90 1.37 -6.32
CA VAL A 285 -4.64 2.22 -7.25
C VAL A 285 -3.97 2.21 -8.62
N LEU A 286 -2.66 2.44 -8.66
CA LEU A 286 -1.89 2.61 -9.89
C LEU A 286 -1.99 1.40 -10.82
N GLN A 287 -1.90 0.17 -10.29
CA GLN A 287 -1.97 -1.04 -11.11
C GLN A 287 -3.34 -1.27 -11.76
N ASN A 288 -4.41 -0.70 -11.20
CA ASN A 288 -5.77 -0.81 -11.71
C ASN A 288 -6.16 0.36 -12.64
N VAL A 289 -5.46 1.50 -12.50
CA VAL A 289 -5.73 2.73 -13.25
C VAL A 289 -4.85 2.86 -14.50
N TYR A 290 -3.62 2.39 -14.41
CA TYR A 290 -2.65 2.55 -15.48
C TYR A 290 -2.28 1.23 -16.12
N ASP A 291 -1.82 1.41 -17.35
CA ASP A 291 -1.35 0.31 -18.16
C ASP A 291 0.16 0.50 -18.50
N THR A 292 1.04 -0.41 -18.06
CA THR A 292 2.45 -0.64 -18.48
C THR A 292 2.64 -1.30 -19.86
N LEU A 293 3.86 -1.36 -20.41
CA LEU A 293 4.10 -2.08 -21.69
C LEU A 293 3.90 -3.59 -21.58
N ILE A 294 4.34 -4.15 -20.47
CA ILE A 294 4.30 -5.58 -20.14
C ILE A 294 3.90 -5.72 -18.68
N SER A 295 3.55 -6.92 -18.22
CA SER A 295 3.14 -7.16 -16.84
C SER A 295 3.68 -8.49 -16.31
N TYR A 296 3.60 -8.66 -15.00
CA TYR A 296 3.59 -10.00 -14.41
C TYR A 296 2.35 -10.78 -14.90
N PRO A 297 2.39 -12.12 -14.90
CA PRO A 297 1.25 -12.91 -15.37
C PRO A 297 0.03 -12.65 -14.48
N LEU A 298 -1.09 -12.29 -15.13
CA LEU A 298 -2.37 -12.09 -14.46
C LEU A 298 -2.94 -13.42 -13.95
N GLU A 299 -3.75 -13.37 -12.90
CA GLU A 299 -4.40 -14.53 -12.29
C GLU A 299 -3.41 -15.66 -11.90
N SER A 300 -2.18 -15.30 -11.51
CA SER A 300 -1.09 -16.23 -11.24
C SER A 300 -0.28 -15.82 -10.00
N GLU A 301 0.13 -16.82 -9.21
CA GLU A 301 1.09 -16.66 -8.10
C GLU A 301 2.54 -16.52 -8.59
N SER A 302 2.80 -16.75 -9.89
CA SER A 302 4.12 -16.61 -10.50
C SER A 302 4.42 -15.18 -10.91
N VAL A 303 5.71 -14.84 -10.98
CA VAL A 303 6.23 -13.57 -11.52
C VAL A 303 6.90 -13.76 -12.89
N ALA A 304 6.95 -15.01 -13.38
CA ALA A 304 7.54 -15.37 -14.65
C ALA A 304 6.77 -16.51 -15.36
N PRO A 305 6.81 -16.60 -16.71
CA PRO A 305 7.34 -15.58 -17.61
C PRO A 305 6.47 -14.31 -17.60
N LEU A 306 7.06 -13.17 -17.97
CA LEU A 306 6.34 -11.91 -18.13
C LEU A 306 5.29 -12.04 -19.26
N ALA A 307 4.21 -11.26 -19.17
CA ALA A 307 3.09 -11.27 -20.10
C ALA A 307 3.00 -9.94 -20.89
N PRO A 308 2.68 -9.99 -22.20
CA PRO A 308 2.44 -8.77 -22.98
C PRO A 308 1.21 -8.01 -22.45
N ARG A 309 1.33 -6.69 -22.30
CA ARG A 309 0.21 -5.82 -21.91
C ARG A 309 -0.09 -4.80 -22.99
N LEU A 310 0.39 -3.56 -22.94
CA LEU A 310 0.24 -2.64 -24.10
C LEU A 310 1.09 -3.07 -25.30
N ALA A 311 2.20 -3.76 -25.05
CA ALA A 311 2.96 -4.42 -26.10
C ALA A 311 2.27 -5.70 -26.58
N THR A 312 2.47 -6.04 -27.84
CA THR A 312 1.89 -7.24 -28.47
C THR A 312 2.70 -8.50 -28.17
N ILE A 313 4.00 -8.37 -27.90
CA ILE A 313 4.93 -9.46 -27.56
C ILE A 313 5.98 -8.96 -26.56
N ILE A 314 6.53 -9.87 -25.75
CA ILE A 314 7.70 -9.59 -24.90
C ILE A 314 8.96 -9.55 -25.79
N PRO A 315 9.77 -8.48 -25.75
CA PRO A 315 11.03 -8.44 -26.49
C PRO A 315 11.98 -9.54 -26.04
N SER A 316 12.66 -10.19 -26.99
CA SER A 316 13.73 -11.15 -26.72
C SER A 316 14.81 -11.07 -27.79
N THR A 317 15.98 -11.65 -27.52
CA THR A 317 17.01 -11.82 -28.56
C THR A 317 16.55 -12.77 -29.67
N SER A 318 15.71 -13.76 -29.35
CA SER A 318 15.20 -14.74 -30.30
C SER A 318 14.16 -14.18 -31.27
N ASN A 319 13.37 -13.18 -30.88
CA ASN A 319 12.40 -12.52 -31.75
C ASN A 319 12.91 -11.19 -32.34
N GLY A 320 14.17 -10.83 -32.09
CA GLY A 320 14.77 -9.58 -32.56
C GLY A 320 14.32 -8.33 -31.80
N GLY A 321 13.50 -8.48 -30.75
CA GLY A 321 13.07 -7.38 -29.89
C GLY A 321 14.15 -6.88 -28.94
N ILE A 322 15.20 -7.67 -28.69
CA ILE A 322 16.41 -7.24 -27.97
C ILE A 322 17.61 -7.40 -28.91
N SER A 323 18.41 -6.36 -29.07
CA SER A 323 19.66 -6.44 -29.84
C SER A 323 20.65 -7.41 -29.18
N LEU A 324 21.56 -7.99 -29.97
CA LEU A 324 22.52 -9.00 -29.46
C LEU A 324 23.47 -8.45 -28.38
N ASP A 325 23.71 -7.15 -28.38
CA ASP A 325 24.49 -6.45 -27.35
C ASP A 325 23.65 -6.06 -26.12
N GLY A 326 22.33 -6.29 -26.12
CA GLY A 326 21.45 -5.96 -25.01
C GLY A 326 21.20 -4.47 -24.79
N LEU A 327 21.55 -3.62 -25.76
CA LEU A 327 21.42 -2.17 -25.62
C LEU A 327 20.11 -1.61 -26.17
N ASN A 328 19.45 -2.30 -27.08
CA ASN A 328 18.21 -1.84 -27.71
C ASN A 328 17.06 -2.79 -27.44
N TYR A 329 15.95 -2.26 -26.92
CA TYR A 329 14.72 -3.00 -26.66
C TYR A 329 13.57 -2.41 -27.48
N THR A 330 13.09 -3.17 -28.46
CA THR A 330 12.03 -2.78 -29.39
C THR A 330 10.70 -3.36 -28.95
N PHE A 331 9.71 -2.50 -28.73
CA PHE A 331 8.34 -2.88 -28.42
C PHE A 331 7.38 -2.45 -29.54
N HIS A 332 6.47 -3.35 -29.90
CA HIS A 332 5.35 -3.06 -30.79
C HIS A 332 4.05 -3.00 -30.00
N LEU A 333 3.41 -1.82 -30.00
CA LEU A 333 2.21 -1.49 -29.24
C LEU A 333 0.94 -1.99 -29.95
N ARG A 334 -0.07 -2.31 -29.13
CA ARG A 334 -1.44 -2.54 -29.61
C ARG A 334 -2.03 -1.25 -30.16
N SER A 335 -2.60 -1.30 -31.35
CA SER A 335 -3.18 -0.13 -32.03
C SER A 335 -4.61 0.21 -31.58
N ASN A 336 -5.29 -0.70 -30.88
CA ASN A 336 -6.69 -0.55 -30.49
C ASN A 336 -6.88 0.01 -29.06
N VAL A 337 -5.82 0.40 -28.36
CA VAL A 337 -5.91 0.88 -26.97
C VAL A 337 -6.12 2.40 -26.91
N THR A 338 -7.00 2.83 -26.02
CA THR A 338 -7.28 4.24 -25.72
C THR A 338 -7.05 4.52 -24.24
N PHE A 339 -6.72 5.75 -23.91
CA PHE A 339 -6.81 6.25 -22.54
C PHE A 339 -8.27 6.40 -22.10
N HIS A 340 -8.49 6.68 -20.82
CA HIS A 340 -9.82 6.80 -20.20
C HIS A 340 -10.71 7.89 -20.81
N ASP A 341 -10.14 8.85 -21.55
CA ASP A 341 -10.90 9.83 -22.32
C ASP A 341 -11.62 9.25 -23.56
N ASN A 342 -11.47 7.95 -23.84
CA ASN A 342 -12.02 7.20 -25.00
C ASN A 342 -11.60 7.73 -26.38
N THR A 343 -10.77 8.77 -26.47
CA THR A 343 -10.48 9.48 -27.71
C THR A 343 -9.00 9.46 -28.05
N THR A 344 -8.14 9.64 -27.06
CA THR A 344 -6.69 9.59 -27.21
C THR A 344 -6.22 8.15 -27.27
N LYS A 345 -5.50 7.81 -28.34
CA LYS A 345 -4.88 6.48 -28.52
C LYS A 345 -3.58 6.37 -27.72
N VAL A 346 -3.32 5.19 -27.19
CA VAL A 346 -1.98 4.86 -26.66
C VAL A 346 -1.04 4.66 -27.84
N THR A 347 -0.01 5.50 -27.95
CA THR A 347 0.95 5.52 -29.06
C THR A 347 2.39 5.52 -28.54
N ALA A 348 3.36 5.32 -29.42
CA ALA A 348 4.78 5.46 -29.11
C ALA A 348 5.12 6.87 -28.58
N GLN A 349 4.36 7.90 -28.96
CA GLN A 349 4.48 9.25 -28.40
C GLN A 349 4.20 9.29 -26.90
N ALA A 350 3.10 8.67 -26.44
CA ALA A 350 2.76 8.62 -25.02
C ALA A 350 3.79 7.82 -24.21
N VAL A 351 4.37 6.76 -24.81
CA VAL A 351 5.46 6.01 -24.19
C VAL A 351 6.70 6.90 -24.03
N ALA A 352 7.22 7.50 -25.11
CA ALA A 352 8.39 8.37 -25.01
C ALA A 352 8.17 9.54 -24.03
N PHE A 353 6.98 10.15 -24.06
CA PHE A 353 6.59 11.19 -23.11
C PHE A 353 6.67 10.71 -21.65
N THR A 354 6.18 9.50 -21.35
CA THR A 354 6.18 8.93 -20.00
C THR A 354 7.60 8.83 -19.45
N PHE A 355 8.53 8.27 -20.22
CA PHE A 355 9.91 8.07 -19.76
C PHE A 355 10.72 9.37 -19.72
N HIS A 356 10.47 10.30 -20.65
CA HIS A 356 11.01 11.66 -20.55
C HIS A 356 10.51 12.33 -19.26
N ARG A 357 9.20 12.34 -19.01
CA ARG A 357 8.62 12.93 -17.79
C ARG A 357 9.28 12.38 -16.53
N LEU A 358 9.45 11.06 -16.49
CA LEU A 358 10.08 10.37 -15.38
C LEU A 358 11.53 10.84 -15.16
N ILE A 359 12.33 10.99 -16.22
CA ILE A 359 13.69 11.54 -16.15
C ILE A 359 13.68 13.00 -15.69
N ALA A 360 12.68 13.79 -16.13
CA ALA A 360 12.58 15.22 -15.82
C ALA A 360 12.20 15.50 -14.35
N ILE A 361 11.37 14.67 -13.73
CA ILE A 361 10.98 14.82 -12.31
C ILE A 361 12.17 14.56 -11.40
N HIS A 362 12.98 13.53 -11.70
CA HIS A 362 14.24 13.18 -11.02
C HIS A 362 14.20 13.22 -9.49
N GLU A 363 13.08 12.81 -8.92
CA GLU A 363 12.89 12.88 -7.48
C GLU A 363 13.76 11.86 -6.74
N LEU A 364 14.61 12.35 -5.84
CA LEU A 364 15.49 11.53 -5.01
C LEU A 364 14.67 10.52 -4.19
N ASN A 365 15.09 9.26 -4.17
CA ASN A 365 14.43 8.15 -3.47
C ASN A 365 13.03 7.78 -4.02
N SER A 366 12.67 8.22 -5.23
CA SER A 366 11.48 7.72 -5.93
C SER A 366 11.83 6.55 -6.86
N PRO A 367 10.84 5.72 -7.28
CA PRO A 367 11.12 4.59 -8.16
C PRO A 367 11.66 5.00 -9.53
N SER A 368 11.36 6.24 -9.98
CA SER A 368 11.90 6.79 -11.23
C SER A 368 13.43 6.77 -11.32
N GLU A 369 14.11 6.82 -10.19
CA GLU A 369 15.57 6.79 -10.13
C GLU A 369 16.14 5.52 -10.77
N ILE A 370 15.43 4.39 -10.70
CA ILE A 370 15.83 3.12 -11.29
C ILE A 370 15.97 3.27 -12.81
N LEU A 371 14.91 3.73 -13.47
CA LEU A 371 14.87 3.92 -14.92
C LEU A 371 15.81 5.05 -15.36
N SER A 372 15.89 6.14 -14.60
CA SER A 372 16.83 7.24 -14.88
C SER A 372 18.28 6.79 -14.86
N LYS A 373 18.67 5.91 -13.93
CA LYS A 373 20.02 5.32 -13.87
C LYS A 373 20.30 4.39 -15.06
N ILE A 374 19.34 3.61 -15.49
CA ILE A 374 19.51 2.66 -16.60
C ILE A 374 19.60 3.39 -17.96
N LEU A 375 18.75 4.39 -18.16
CA LEU A 375 18.64 5.12 -19.42
C LEU A 375 19.69 6.23 -19.57
N THR A 376 20.01 6.94 -18.48
CA THR A 376 20.84 8.18 -18.55
C THR A 376 21.94 8.27 -17.50
N ASN A 377 22.10 7.23 -16.66
CA ASN A 377 22.95 7.27 -15.47
C ASN A 377 22.63 8.46 -14.55
N GLY A 378 21.34 8.80 -14.43
CA GLY A 378 20.87 9.88 -13.57
C GLY A 378 21.29 11.28 -14.03
N VAL A 379 21.44 11.52 -15.33
CA VAL A 379 21.89 12.81 -15.89
C VAL A 379 21.10 14.01 -15.34
N SER A 380 19.83 13.81 -14.99
CA SER A 380 18.96 14.85 -14.45
C SER A 380 19.29 15.27 -13.01
N GLY A 381 19.97 14.44 -12.23
CA GLY A 381 20.43 14.78 -10.88
C GLY A 381 21.77 15.53 -10.85
N TYR A 382 22.54 15.51 -11.94
CA TYR A 382 23.85 16.17 -11.98
C TYR A 382 23.75 17.69 -11.87
N PRO A 383 22.80 18.40 -12.51
CA PRO A 383 22.65 19.86 -12.35
C PRO A 383 22.32 20.32 -10.92
N SER A 384 21.78 19.46 -10.05
CA SER A 384 21.21 19.84 -8.75
C SER A 384 21.98 19.34 -7.53
N ALA A 385 22.74 18.24 -7.64
CA ALA A 385 23.33 17.56 -6.48
C ALA A 385 24.56 18.26 -5.87
N ASP A 386 25.36 19.00 -6.65
CA ASP A 386 26.63 19.59 -6.18
C ASP A 386 26.97 20.95 -6.82
N CYS A 387 26.12 21.50 -7.69
CA CYS A 387 26.49 22.63 -8.56
C CYS A 387 26.11 24.01 -7.99
N SER A 388 26.09 24.17 -6.65
CA SER A 388 25.79 25.47 -6.03
C SER A 388 27.00 26.41 -6.13
N PRO A 389 26.89 27.56 -6.80
CA PRO A 389 27.98 28.54 -6.88
C PRO A 389 28.30 29.21 -5.53
N ILE A 390 27.56 28.89 -4.46
CA ILE A 390 27.63 29.55 -3.15
C ILE A 390 28.46 28.75 -2.13
N LEU A 391 28.79 27.48 -2.43
CA LEU A 391 29.64 26.64 -1.57
C LEU A 391 31.08 26.59 -2.13
N ALA A 392 32.04 27.01 -1.31
CA ALA A 392 33.44 27.09 -1.71
C ALA A 392 34.06 25.69 -1.91
N GLY A 393 34.45 25.36 -3.15
CA GLY A 393 35.27 24.18 -3.47
C GLY A 393 34.77 23.27 -4.61
N ILE A 394 33.62 23.56 -5.24
CA ILE A 394 33.06 22.70 -6.29
C ILE A 394 33.19 23.34 -7.69
N GLN A 395 33.73 22.54 -8.61
CA GLN A 395 33.84 22.79 -10.05
C GLN A 395 32.45 22.86 -10.69
N ASN A 396 32.26 23.73 -11.69
CA ASN A 396 31.04 23.74 -12.51
C ASN A 396 30.80 22.32 -13.06
N CYS A 397 29.65 21.71 -12.74
CA CYS A 397 29.27 20.42 -13.30
C CYS A 397 29.17 20.55 -14.82
N THR A 398 30.12 19.97 -15.54
CA THR A 398 30.20 20.04 -16.99
C THR A 398 29.65 18.78 -17.64
N ILE A 399 29.37 18.85 -18.94
CA ILE A 399 29.06 17.64 -19.73
C ILE A 399 30.21 16.63 -19.62
N GLY A 400 31.45 17.13 -19.57
CA GLY A 400 32.65 16.33 -19.36
C GLY A 400 32.62 15.54 -18.04
N ASP A 401 32.16 16.13 -16.94
CA ASP A 401 32.09 15.45 -15.64
C ASP A 401 31.10 14.30 -15.63
N TRP A 402 29.92 14.50 -16.23
CA TRP A 402 28.93 13.43 -16.39
C TRP A 402 29.44 12.33 -17.32
N ALA A 403 29.96 12.69 -18.48
CA ALA A 403 30.43 11.73 -19.48
C ALA A 403 31.59 10.87 -18.96
N ASN A 404 32.57 11.50 -18.29
CA ASN A 404 33.75 10.81 -17.74
C ASN A 404 33.38 9.86 -16.58
N ARG A 405 32.30 10.13 -15.84
CA ARG A 405 31.81 9.25 -14.76
C ARG A 405 30.92 8.13 -15.27
N THR A 406 30.22 8.36 -16.37
CA THR A 406 29.21 7.43 -16.90
C THR A 406 29.81 6.42 -17.87
N PHE A 407 30.73 6.87 -18.72
CA PHE A 407 31.32 6.07 -19.78
C PHE A 407 32.80 5.82 -19.53
N PRO A 408 33.35 4.65 -19.91
CA PRO A 408 34.77 4.37 -19.75
C PRO A 408 35.69 5.39 -20.46
N THR A 409 35.23 5.91 -21.60
CA THR A 409 35.87 6.99 -22.37
C THR A 409 34.80 7.86 -23.02
N ARG A 410 35.13 9.10 -23.39
CA ARG A 410 34.21 9.99 -24.14
C ARG A 410 33.83 9.45 -25.52
N SER A 411 34.75 8.77 -26.17
CA SER A 411 34.49 8.07 -27.43
C SER A 411 33.50 6.90 -27.29
N ALA A 412 33.24 6.43 -26.07
CA ALA A 412 32.25 5.40 -25.78
C ALA A 412 30.85 5.98 -25.53
N VAL A 413 30.67 7.31 -25.56
CA VAL A 413 29.33 7.93 -25.50
C VAL A 413 28.54 7.47 -26.73
N PRO A 414 27.34 6.88 -26.55
CA PRO A 414 26.54 6.39 -27.66
C PRO A 414 26.19 7.48 -28.68
N THR A 415 26.11 7.11 -29.95
CA THR A 415 25.83 8.05 -31.06
C THR A 415 24.51 8.79 -30.91
N TYR A 416 23.47 8.14 -30.36
CA TYR A 416 22.18 8.77 -30.08
C TYR A 416 22.28 9.86 -28.99
N ILE A 417 23.19 9.69 -28.03
CA ILE A 417 23.50 10.72 -27.02
C ILE A 417 24.36 11.82 -27.62
N LEU A 418 25.39 11.46 -28.40
CA LEU A 418 26.25 12.45 -29.08
C LEU A 418 25.44 13.42 -29.94
N ALA A 419 24.37 12.96 -30.58
CA ALA A 419 23.47 13.80 -31.37
C ALA A 419 22.73 14.87 -30.53
N ALA A 420 22.55 14.63 -29.23
CA ALA A 420 21.91 15.55 -28.29
C ALA A 420 22.90 16.48 -27.56
N LEU A 421 24.21 16.22 -27.67
CA LEU A 421 25.27 16.96 -26.99
C LEU A 421 25.95 17.98 -27.93
N PRO A 422 26.55 19.06 -27.40
CA PRO A 422 27.44 19.92 -28.18
C PRO A 422 28.70 19.16 -28.63
N PRO A 423 29.55 19.72 -29.50
CA PRO A 423 30.80 19.08 -29.91
C PRO A 423 31.78 18.83 -28.74
N GLU A 424 32.50 17.70 -28.77
CA GLU A 424 33.37 17.23 -27.66
C GLU A 424 34.42 18.24 -27.13
N PRO A 425 35.09 19.08 -27.95
CA PRO A 425 36.12 19.95 -27.41
C PRO A 425 35.61 20.96 -26.36
N VAL A 426 34.30 21.21 -26.30
CA VAL A 426 33.71 22.14 -25.32
C VAL A 426 33.10 21.44 -24.11
N TRP A 427 33.10 20.11 -24.04
CA TRP A 427 32.41 19.39 -22.96
C TRP A 427 32.94 19.72 -21.56
N ASP A 428 34.25 19.92 -21.42
CA ASP A 428 34.91 20.30 -20.15
C ASP A 428 34.62 21.72 -19.69
N THR A 429 34.04 22.54 -20.55
CA THR A 429 33.74 23.96 -20.26
C THR A 429 32.25 24.27 -20.37
N THR A 430 31.47 23.37 -20.97
CA THR A 430 30.02 23.52 -21.11
C THR A 430 29.34 23.02 -19.85
N GLY A 431 28.66 23.92 -19.14
CA GLY A 431 27.85 23.57 -17.98
C GLY A 431 26.72 22.62 -18.36
N LEU A 432 26.56 21.55 -17.58
CA LEU A 432 25.41 20.67 -17.68
C LEU A 432 24.20 21.37 -17.06
N ASN A 433 23.11 21.47 -17.81
CA ASN A 433 21.88 22.12 -17.39
C ASN A 433 20.66 21.27 -17.76
N ASP A 434 19.49 21.69 -17.28
CA ASP A 434 18.22 20.99 -17.49
C ASP A 434 17.89 20.78 -18.98
N SER A 435 18.28 21.70 -19.86
CA SER A 435 18.04 21.57 -21.30
C SER A 435 18.90 20.46 -21.92
N VAL A 436 20.16 20.34 -21.51
CA VAL A 436 21.06 19.29 -22.00
C VAL A 436 20.64 17.94 -21.40
N ALA A 437 20.37 17.89 -20.10
CA ALA A 437 19.90 16.67 -19.45
C ALA A 437 18.57 16.17 -20.05
N ARG A 438 17.67 17.10 -20.41
CA ARG A 438 16.45 16.79 -21.16
C ARG A 438 16.74 16.20 -22.53
N ALA A 439 17.61 16.84 -23.32
CA ALA A 439 17.96 16.36 -24.66
C ALA A 439 18.59 14.96 -24.63
N VAL A 440 19.41 14.67 -23.61
CA VAL A 440 19.94 13.32 -23.36
C VAL A 440 18.82 12.35 -23.00
N GLY A 441 17.89 12.72 -22.11
CA GLY A 441 16.75 11.88 -21.78
C GLY A 441 15.87 11.57 -23.00
N ASP A 442 15.58 12.57 -23.82
CA ASP A 442 14.78 12.46 -25.05
C ASP A 442 15.40 11.51 -26.08
N SER A 443 16.72 11.34 -26.11
CA SER A 443 17.38 10.45 -27.05
C SER A 443 17.39 8.98 -26.63
N THR A 444 16.98 8.65 -25.40
CA THR A 444 16.97 7.27 -24.89
C THR A 444 15.73 6.47 -25.28
N VAL A 445 14.67 7.13 -25.74
CA VAL A 445 13.42 6.48 -26.16
C VAL A 445 13.04 6.94 -27.56
N GLU A 446 13.44 6.15 -28.55
CA GLU A 446 13.18 6.43 -29.96
C GLU A 446 11.77 5.95 -30.35
N ARG A 447 11.09 6.77 -31.15
CA ARG A 447 9.80 6.45 -31.77
C ARG A 447 10.01 6.28 -33.26
N THR A 448 10.08 5.04 -33.73
CA THR A 448 10.31 4.77 -35.16
C THR A 448 9.03 4.97 -35.97
N ASP A 449 7.87 4.76 -35.35
CA ASP A 449 6.54 5.04 -35.89
C ASP A 449 5.53 5.26 -34.74
N ASN A 450 4.22 5.26 -35.03
CA ASN A 450 3.17 5.51 -34.04
C ASN A 450 2.96 4.38 -33.02
N VAL A 451 3.40 3.15 -33.31
CA VAL A 451 3.20 1.95 -32.49
C VAL A 451 4.50 1.22 -32.18
N THR A 452 5.65 1.71 -32.64
CA THR A 452 6.95 1.10 -32.36
C THR A 452 7.82 2.05 -31.58
N VAL A 453 8.34 1.56 -30.45
CA VAL A 453 9.25 2.29 -29.56
C VAL A 453 10.51 1.46 -29.32
N VAL A 454 11.67 2.12 -29.35
CA VAL A 454 12.95 1.51 -29.05
C VAL A 454 13.55 2.22 -27.83
N PHE A 455 13.84 1.44 -26.78
CA PHE A 455 14.60 1.94 -25.64
C PHE A 455 16.08 1.66 -25.86
N HIS A 456 16.91 2.69 -25.68
CA HIS A 456 18.36 2.60 -25.73
C HIS A 456 18.91 2.64 -24.29
N LEU A 457 19.50 1.53 -23.86
CA LEU A 457 20.14 1.41 -22.56
C LEU A 457 21.62 1.83 -22.67
N LEU A 458 22.19 2.29 -21.55
CA LEU A 458 23.62 2.60 -21.47
C LEU A 458 24.49 1.35 -21.35
N ARG A 459 23.91 0.26 -20.88
CA ARG A 459 24.55 -1.04 -20.66
C ARG A 459 23.52 -2.15 -20.73
N PRO A 460 23.93 -3.41 -21.03
CA PRO A 460 23.03 -4.54 -20.97
C PRO A 460 22.48 -4.69 -19.54
N ASP A 461 21.16 -4.80 -19.40
CA ASP A 461 20.50 -4.99 -18.11
C ASP A 461 19.24 -5.85 -18.30
N ALA A 462 19.32 -7.12 -17.90
CA ALA A 462 18.20 -8.04 -18.04
C ALA A 462 17.02 -7.73 -17.10
N ALA A 463 17.25 -6.96 -16.03
CA ALA A 463 16.19 -6.53 -15.12
C ALA A 463 15.30 -5.42 -15.72
N PHE A 464 15.69 -4.85 -16.87
CA PHE A 464 14.91 -3.82 -17.56
C PHE A 464 13.46 -4.28 -17.84
N LEU A 465 13.24 -5.53 -18.26
CA LEU A 465 11.89 -6.04 -18.51
C LEU A 465 11.04 -6.17 -17.22
N PRO A 466 11.49 -6.80 -16.13
CA PRO A 466 10.78 -6.76 -14.85
C PRO A 466 10.49 -5.35 -14.32
N ILE A 467 11.41 -4.39 -14.50
CA ILE A 467 11.18 -2.98 -14.13
C ILE A 467 10.00 -2.41 -14.94
N LEU A 468 9.96 -2.67 -16.25
CA LEU A 468 8.86 -2.25 -17.13
C LEU A 468 7.52 -2.92 -16.84
N ALA A 469 7.50 -4.00 -16.05
CA ALA A 469 6.30 -4.67 -15.56
C ALA A 469 5.72 -4.05 -14.27
N SER A 470 6.45 -3.11 -13.66
CA SER A 470 6.11 -2.53 -12.36
C SER A 470 5.43 -1.15 -12.52
N PRO A 471 4.67 -0.65 -11.53
CA PRO A 471 3.87 0.58 -11.68
C PRO A 471 4.65 1.83 -12.11
N VAL A 472 5.94 1.90 -11.80
CA VAL A 472 6.82 2.99 -12.26
C VAL A 472 6.85 3.19 -13.79
N ALA A 473 6.60 2.12 -14.54
CA ALA A 473 6.56 2.13 -16.00
C ALA A 473 5.16 2.28 -16.60
N SER A 474 4.18 2.71 -15.78
CA SER A 474 2.81 3.02 -16.19
C SER A 474 2.79 4.09 -17.27
N ILE A 475 2.13 3.81 -18.40
CA ILE A 475 2.03 4.76 -19.51
C ILE A 475 0.99 5.82 -19.18
N VAL A 476 1.41 7.08 -19.25
CA VAL A 476 0.58 8.26 -18.96
C VAL A 476 0.26 8.99 -20.27
N SER A 477 -0.99 9.43 -20.42
CA SER A 477 -1.42 10.23 -21.57
C SER A 477 -0.71 11.59 -21.61
N ASP A 478 0.06 11.80 -22.68
CA ASP A 478 0.77 13.05 -22.97
C ASP A 478 -0.20 14.20 -23.22
N VAL A 479 -1.29 13.94 -23.95
CA VAL A 479 -2.36 14.92 -24.22
C VAL A 479 -3.05 15.35 -22.93
N CYS A 480 -3.44 14.38 -22.10
CA CYS A 480 -4.11 14.65 -20.83
C CYS A 480 -3.23 15.46 -19.88
N LEU A 481 -1.97 15.07 -19.73
CA LEU A 481 -1.07 15.76 -18.81
C LEU A 481 -0.69 17.15 -19.33
N ALA A 482 -0.48 17.32 -20.64
CA ALA A 482 -0.23 18.63 -21.25
C ALA A 482 -1.39 19.62 -21.02
N ALA A 483 -2.64 19.14 -21.06
CA ALA A 483 -3.81 19.95 -20.74
C ALA A 483 -3.90 20.34 -19.25
N ASN A 484 -3.20 19.62 -18.37
CA ASN A 484 -3.23 19.78 -16.91
C ASN A 484 -1.85 20.14 -16.34
N GLY A 485 -1.19 21.13 -16.94
CA GLY A 485 0.08 21.69 -16.44
C GLY A 485 1.36 21.09 -17.03
N GLY A 486 1.27 19.93 -17.70
CA GLY A 486 2.39 19.33 -18.40
C GLY A 486 3.51 18.83 -17.48
N VAL A 487 4.75 18.92 -17.95
CA VAL A 487 5.95 18.43 -17.25
C VAL A 487 6.83 19.60 -16.84
N HIS A 488 7.18 19.66 -15.56
CA HIS A 488 8.12 20.63 -15.02
C HIS A 488 9.38 19.91 -14.54
N TRP A 489 10.55 20.51 -14.78
CA TRP A 489 11.82 19.91 -14.35
C TRP A 489 11.96 19.98 -12.83
N GLY A 490 12.31 18.86 -12.20
CA GLY A 490 12.47 18.76 -10.74
C GLY A 490 11.19 18.95 -9.95
N SER A 491 10.02 18.81 -10.58
CA SER A 491 8.73 19.02 -9.93
C SER A 491 7.68 18.03 -10.39
N ARG A 492 6.93 17.47 -9.43
CA ARG A 492 5.78 16.60 -9.68
C ARG A 492 4.64 17.37 -10.34
N ASN A 493 3.77 16.68 -11.08
CA ASN A 493 2.52 17.28 -11.53
C ASN A 493 1.42 17.02 -10.50
N PRO A 494 0.91 18.05 -9.79
CA PRO A 494 -0.08 17.87 -8.72
C PRO A 494 -1.43 17.35 -9.22
N PHE A 495 -1.72 17.40 -10.53
CA PHE A 495 -2.94 16.84 -11.10
C PHE A 495 -3.05 15.33 -10.86
N LEU A 496 -1.94 14.59 -11.00
CA LEU A 496 -1.93 13.14 -10.78
C LEU A 496 -2.14 12.77 -9.31
N ASP A 497 -1.70 13.62 -8.38
CA ASP A 497 -1.90 13.42 -6.93
C ASP A 497 -3.26 13.93 -6.42
N HIS A 498 -3.95 14.77 -7.18
CA HIS A 498 -5.18 15.44 -6.75
C HIS A 498 -6.20 15.54 -7.87
N PRO A 499 -6.72 14.42 -8.40
CA PRO A 499 -7.86 14.48 -9.29
C PRO A 499 -9.02 15.05 -8.48
N GLY A 500 -9.48 16.24 -8.87
CA GLY A 500 -10.65 16.84 -8.27
C GLY A 500 -11.90 15.94 -8.45
N PRO A 501 -13.05 16.34 -7.89
CA PRO A 501 -14.31 15.59 -8.01
C PRO A 501 -14.82 15.42 -9.45
N SER A 502 -14.20 16.06 -10.44
CA SER A 502 -14.46 15.88 -11.88
C SER A 502 -13.68 14.72 -12.51
N GLY A 503 -12.84 14.00 -11.76
CA GLY A 503 -12.04 12.88 -12.24
C GLY A 503 -10.91 13.27 -13.19
N GLY A 504 -9.94 12.37 -13.34
CA GLY A 504 -8.85 12.49 -14.32
C GLY A 504 -7.55 11.88 -13.83
N ASP A 505 -7.16 10.75 -14.41
CA ASP A 505 -5.94 10.01 -14.08
C ASP A 505 -4.93 9.97 -15.23
N CYS A 506 -5.32 10.33 -16.45
CA CYS A 506 -4.50 10.13 -17.66
C CYS A 506 -4.09 8.66 -17.90
N GLY A 507 -4.85 7.70 -17.35
CA GLY A 507 -4.60 6.26 -17.41
C GLY A 507 -5.34 5.55 -18.56
N SER A 508 -5.07 4.25 -18.71
CA SER A 508 -5.69 3.38 -19.72
C SER A 508 -6.01 1.98 -19.18
N GLY A 509 -6.02 1.81 -17.86
CA GLY A 509 -6.31 0.56 -17.17
C GLY A 509 -7.80 0.17 -17.16
N PRO A 510 -8.14 -0.92 -16.47
CA PRO A 510 -9.52 -1.40 -16.37
C PRO A 510 -10.45 -0.51 -15.54
N PHE A 511 -9.90 0.36 -14.68
CA PHE A 511 -10.66 1.29 -13.87
C PHE A 511 -10.13 2.72 -13.98
N MET A 512 -11.03 3.68 -13.88
CA MET A 512 -10.75 5.11 -13.85
C MET A 512 -10.84 5.61 -12.42
N LEU A 513 -9.93 6.49 -12.03
CA LEU A 513 -10.01 7.20 -10.75
C LEU A 513 -11.08 8.29 -10.82
N SER A 514 -12.23 8.04 -10.18
CA SER A 514 -13.38 8.94 -10.25
C SER A 514 -13.28 10.07 -9.22
N SER A 515 -12.85 9.74 -8.00
CA SER A 515 -12.76 10.68 -6.89
C SER A 515 -11.87 10.16 -5.76
N TRP A 516 -11.24 11.08 -5.04
CA TRP A 516 -10.48 10.80 -3.82
C TRP A 516 -10.86 11.78 -2.71
N TYR A 517 -11.72 11.32 -1.81
CA TYR A 517 -12.07 12.04 -0.58
C TYR A 517 -11.09 11.62 0.51
N ARG A 518 -10.11 12.49 0.80
CA ARG A 518 -8.97 12.19 1.70
C ARG A 518 -9.46 11.63 3.03
N ASN A 519 -8.84 10.54 3.47
CA ASN A 519 -9.12 9.85 4.73
C ASN A 519 -10.59 9.40 4.89
N GLN A 520 -11.30 9.19 3.78
CA GLN A 520 -12.68 8.71 3.77
C GLN A 520 -12.90 7.60 2.74
N VAL A 521 -12.66 7.88 1.45
CA VAL A 521 -12.79 6.91 0.36
C VAL A 521 -12.05 7.37 -0.90
N LEU A 522 -11.46 6.41 -1.60
CA LEU A 522 -10.99 6.55 -2.97
C LEU A 522 -11.84 5.64 -3.86
N ASN A 523 -12.48 6.22 -4.89
CA ASN A 523 -13.43 5.52 -5.73
C ASN A 523 -12.86 5.30 -7.14
N LEU A 524 -12.93 4.05 -7.59
CA LEU A 524 -12.59 3.65 -8.94
C LEU A 524 -13.85 3.22 -9.67
N THR A 525 -14.04 3.70 -10.90
CA THR A 525 -15.15 3.32 -11.77
C THR A 525 -14.65 2.53 -12.96
N ARG A 526 -15.36 1.47 -13.36
CA ARG A 526 -14.94 0.63 -14.48
C ARG A 526 -14.83 1.45 -15.77
N PHE A 527 -13.74 1.22 -16.52
CA PHE A 527 -13.60 1.69 -17.89
C PHE A 527 -14.29 0.69 -18.85
N ASP A 528 -15.50 1.00 -19.30
CA ASP A 528 -16.30 0.09 -20.14
C ASP A 528 -15.65 -0.26 -21.49
N SER A 529 -14.78 0.62 -21.99
CA SER A 529 -14.03 0.44 -23.24
C SER A 529 -12.66 -0.22 -23.05
N TYR A 530 -12.36 -0.77 -21.86
CA TYR A 530 -11.08 -1.41 -21.61
C TYR A 530 -10.79 -2.52 -22.64
N TRP A 531 -9.58 -2.51 -23.18
CA TRP A 531 -9.24 -3.25 -24.39
C TRP A 531 -9.19 -4.78 -24.19
N GLN A 532 -9.03 -5.26 -22.95
CA GLN A 532 -9.14 -6.70 -22.61
C GLN A 532 -10.56 -7.17 -22.33
N GLY A 533 -11.54 -6.26 -22.41
CA GLY A 533 -12.91 -6.49 -22.00
C GLY A 533 -13.23 -5.79 -20.69
N ARG A 534 -14.53 -5.57 -20.44
CA ARG A 534 -15.00 -4.86 -19.26
C ARG A 534 -14.74 -5.68 -17.98
N ALA A 535 -14.27 -5.02 -16.92
CA ALA A 535 -14.26 -5.60 -15.57
C ALA A 535 -15.66 -6.03 -15.11
N LYS A 536 -15.73 -7.03 -14.23
CA LYS A 536 -17.02 -7.55 -13.73
C LYS A 536 -17.67 -6.62 -12.70
N LEU A 537 -16.85 -5.93 -11.92
CA LEU A 537 -17.23 -4.86 -11.00
C LEU A 537 -17.48 -3.57 -11.79
N ARG A 538 -18.50 -2.80 -11.41
CA ARG A 538 -18.73 -1.44 -11.94
C ARG A 538 -17.91 -0.41 -11.19
N GLU A 539 -17.66 -0.66 -9.92
CA GLU A 539 -17.14 0.33 -8.98
C GLU A 539 -16.35 -0.35 -7.87
N VAL A 540 -15.32 0.34 -7.39
CA VAL A 540 -14.48 -0.07 -6.26
C VAL A 540 -14.32 1.10 -5.30
N ASP A 541 -14.71 0.90 -4.05
CA ASP A 541 -14.50 1.80 -2.93
C ASP A 541 -13.32 1.34 -2.09
N ILE A 542 -12.23 2.10 -2.10
CA ILE A 542 -11.07 1.86 -1.25
C ILE A 542 -11.20 2.74 0.00
N LEU A 543 -11.28 2.12 1.17
CA LEU A 543 -11.69 2.72 2.43
C LEU A 543 -10.52 2.78 3.43
N PRO A 544 -9.79 3.91 3.51
CA PRO A 544 -8.70 4.06 4.48
C PRO A 544 -9.23 4.11 5.91
N THR A 545 -8.85 3.11 6.72
CA THR A 545 -9.29 2.91 8.10
C THR A 545 -8.11 2.38 8.92
N ARG A 546 -7.45 3.23 9.71
CA ARG A 546 -6.21 2.86 10.44
C ARG A 546 -6.41 1.80 11.52
N ASP A 547 -7.56 1.83 12.19
CA ASP A 547 -7.89 0.91 13.27
C ASP A 547 -8.28 -0.47 12.73
N VAL A 548 -7.54 -1.51 13.12
CA VAL A 548 -7.74 -2.89 12.62
C VAL A 548 -9.09 -3.47 13.05
N LEU A 549 -9.52 -3.23 14.30
CA LEU A 549 -10.81 -3.67 14.79
C LEU A 549 -11.98 -3.04 13.99
N ALA A 550 -11.88 -1.76 13.63
CA ALA A 550 -12.86 -1.14 12.75
C ALA A 550 -12.90 -1.79 11.36
N ARG A 551 -11.75 -2.17 10.79
CA ARG A 551 -11.70 -2.92 9.51
C ARG A 551 -12.33 -4.31 9.63
N GLU A 552 -12.07 -5.02 10.72
CA GLU A 552 -12.75 -6.30 11.02
C GLU A 552 -14.26 -6.13 11.10
N PHE A 553 -14.73 -5.11 11.82
CA PHE A 553 -16.15 -4.84 11.97
C PHE A 553 -16.80 -4.50 10.64
N MET A 554 -16.13 -3.67 9.82
CA MET A 554 -16.58 -3.37 8.46
C MET A 554 -16.67 -4.65 7.61
N LEU A 555 -15.72 -5.56 7.73
CA LEU A 555 -15.78 -6.85 7.02
C LEU A 555 -16.94 -7.72 7.54
N LEU A 556 -17.13 -7.82 8.86
CA LEU A 556 -18.18 -8.66 9.44
C LEU A 556 -19.58 -8.15 9.09
N ALA A 557 -19.79 -6.83 9.11
CA ALA A 557 -21.07 -6.19 8.81
C ALA A 557 -21.45 -6.19 7.32
N GLY A 558 -20.55 -6.59 6.42
CA GLY A 558 -20.73 -6.47 4.97
C GLY A 558 -20.50 -5.06 4.43
N ASP A 559 -19.93 -4.20 5.27
CA ASP A 559 -19.56 -2.83 4.98
C ASP A 559 -18.28 -2.70 4.11
N ALA A 560 -17.49 -3.77 4.11
CA ALA A 560 -16.37 -4.04 3.23
C ALA A 560 -16.41 -5.50 2.77
N ASP A 561 -15.93 -5.76 1.56
CA ASP A 561 -15.79 -7.08 0.96
C ASP A 561 -14.43 -7.72 1.23
N SER A 562 -13.40 -6.89 1.45
CA SER A 562 -12.08 -7.29 1.94
C SER A 562 -11.58 -6.33 3.00
N ALA A 563 -10.69 -6.80 3.86
CA ALA A 563 -10.03 -5.97 4.85
C ALA A 563 -8.57 -6.40 5.05
N ALA A 564 -7.67 -5.42 5.12
CA ALA A 564 -6.30 -5.65 5.56
C ALA A 564 -6.29 -5.96 7.07
N ILE A 565 -6.09 -7.22 7.45
CA ILE A 565 -6.02 -7.65 8.85
C ILE A 565 -4.55 -7.89 9.22
N ASP A 566 -4.06 -7.20 10.24
CA ASP A 566 -2.69 -7.37 10.74
C ASP A 566 -2.50 -8.78 11.34
N ARG A 567 -1.29 -9.33 11.32
CA ARG A 567 -1.07 -10.74 11.70
C ARG A 567 -1.30 -10.99 13.19
N ASP A 568 -1.00 -10.02 14.04
CA ASP A 568 -1.33 -10.05 15.47
C ASP A 568 -2.85 -10.12 15.73
N HIS A 569 -3.66 -9.71 14.76
CA HIS A 569 -5.13 -9.83 14.74
C HIS A 569 -5.65 -11.01 13.92
N GLN A 570 -4.79 -11.88 13.38
CA GLN A 570 -5.25 -12.99 12.53
C GLN A 570 -6.25 -13.91 13.24
N TRP A 571 -6.09 -14.08 14.55
CA TRP A 571 -6.93 -14.95 15.35
C TRP A 571 -8.32 -14.35 15.62
N ASP A 572 -8.56 -13.08 15.31
CA ASP A 572 -9.90 -12.49 15.38
C ASP A 572 -10.80 -12.97 14.24
N VAL A 573 -10.20 -13.38 13.12
CA VAL A 573 -10.89 -13.85 11.92
C VAL A 573 -10.62 -15.32 11.57
N MET A 574 -9.64 -15.96 12.22
CA MET A 574 -9.17 -17.32 11.94
C MET A 574 -9.14 -18.20 13.20
N ASN A 575 -9.45 -19.48 13.04
CA ASN A 575 -9.28 -20.50 14.08
C ASN A 575 -7.83 -21.02 14.08
N PRO A 576 -7.34 -21.59 15.20
CA PRO A 576 -5.98 -22.15 15.29
C PRO A 576 -5.60 -23.18 14.21
N ASP A 577 -6.58 -23.85 13.59
CA ASP A 577 -6.37 -24.79 12.49
C ASP A 577 -6.22 -24.13 11.10
N GLY A 578 -6.27 -22.79 11.04
CA GLY A 578 -6.17 -21.99 9.82
C GLY A 578 -7.49 -21.78 9.08
N THR A 579 -8.61 -22.32 9.58
CA THR A 579 -9.94 -22.11 8.97
C THR A 579 -10.55 -20.76 9.40
N PRO A 580 -11.42 -20.13 8.60
CA PRO A 580 -12.09 -18.90 9.01
C PRO A 580 -13.01 -19.10 10.23
N LYS A 581 -13.05 -18.12 11.14
CA LYS A 581 -13.94 -18.11 12.33
C LYS A 581 -15.43 -18.02 11.97
N SER A 582 -15.75 -17.50 10.78
CA SER A 582 -17.11 -17.38 10.27
C SER A 582 -17.21 -17.96 8.86
N PRO A 583 -18.29 -18.69 8.53
CA PRO A 583 -18.53 -19.15 7.16
C PRO A 583 -18.76 -18.01 6.17
N SER A 584 -18.99 -16.78 6.65
CA SER A 584 -19.09 -15.59 5.83
C SER A 584 -17.74 -15.04 5.36
N LEU A 585 -16.62 -15.65 5.78
CA LEU A 585 -15.26 -15.23 5.47
C LEU A 585 -14.53 -16.28 4.64
N ARG A 586 -13.59 -15.80 3.81
CA ARG A 586 -12.60 -16.61 3.11
C ARG A 586 -11.21 -16.03 3.41
N ILE A 587 -10.26 -16.92 3.71
CA ILE A 587 -8.89 -16.56 4.01
C ILE A 587 -7.96 -17.22 2.99
N VAL A 588 -7.05 -16.44 2.42
CA VAL A 588 -5.94 -16.94 1.58
C VAL A 588 -4.64 -16.49 2.22
N LYS A 589 -3.73 -17.43 2.50
CA LYS A 589 -2.56 -17.14 3.31
C LYS A 589 -1.37 -18.04 3.00
N ASP A 590 -0.26 -17.75 3.67
CA ASP A 590 0.97 -18.55 3.72
C ASP A 590 1.65 -18.74 2.35
N ARG A 591 1.40 -17.82 1.41
CA ARG A 591 2.14 -17.75 0.14
C ARG A 591 3.42 -16.94 0.33
N PRO A 592 4.61 -17.40 -0.10
CA PRO A 592 5.83 -16.62 0.05
C PRO A 592 5.74 -15.25 -0.63
N ALA A 593 5.84 -14.18 0.14
CA ALA A 593 6.03 -12.83 -0.36
C ALA A 593 7.53 -12.53 -0.47
N PHE A 594 7.89 -11.43 -1.13
CA PHE A 594 9.30 -11.08 -1.31
C PHE A 594 9.86 -10.11 -0.26
N ALA A 595 9.04 -9.64 0.67
CA ALA A 595 9.51 -8.80 1.78
C ALA A 595 10.40 -9.60 2.74
N MET A 596 11.57 -9.06 3.03
CA MET A 596 12.65 -9.67 3.80
C MET A 596 13.06 -8.77 4.97
N ALA A 597 13.42 -9.36 6.10
CA ALA A 597 14.09 -8.70 7.20
C ALA A 597 15.34 -9.48 7.62
N PHE A 598 16.42 -8.75 7.92
CA PHE A 598 17.74 -9.32 8.21
C PHE A 598 18.59 -8.35 9.03
N LEU A 599 19.61 -8.88 9.70
CA LEU A 599 20.55 -8.10 10.49
C LEU A 599 21.92 -8.07 9.81
N GLY A 600 22.44 -6.88 9.52
CA GLY A 600 23.75 -6.69 8.92
C GLY A 600 24.85 -6.54 9.96
N PHE A 601 25.94 -7.29 9.79
CA PHE A 601 27.10 -7.24 10.68
C PHE A 601 28.07 -6.16 10.22
N ASN A 602 28.32 -5.15 11.06
CA ASN A 602 29.19 -4.04 10.67
C ASN A 602 30.67 -4.42 10.74
N GLN A 603 31.24 -4.74 9.59
CA GLN A 603 32.59 -5.27 9.42
C GLN A 603 33.66 -4.17 9.51
N ARG A 604 33.26 -2.89 9.48
CA ARG A 604 34.15 -1.74 9.62
C ARG A 604 33.44 -0.59 10.32
N LEU A 605 33.23 -0.77 11.61
CA LEU A 605 32.47 0.13 12.45
C LEU A 605 33.14 1.49 12.62
N ASN A 606 32.39 2.56 12.38
CA ASN A 606 32.84 3.92 12.58
C ASN A 606 32.67 4.31 14.05
N ALA A 607 33.74 4.15 14.84
CA ALA A 607 33.73 4.36 16.29
C ALA A 607 33.25 5.76 16.73
N THR A 608 33.41 6.80 15.90
CA THR A 608 32.97 8.17 16.22
C THR A 608 31.48 8.39 15.97
N ALA A 609 30.82 7.49 15.25
CA ALA A 609 29.40 7.54 14.95
C ALA A 609 28.56 6.57 15.81
N VAL A 610 29.21 5.82 16.71
CA VAL A 610 28.50 4.93 17.64
C VAL A 610 27.75 5.78 18.67
N PRO A 611 26.47 5.47 18.96
CA PRO A 611 25.68 6.24 19.93
C PRO A 611 26.28 6.29 21.34
N ASP A 612 26.88 5.18 21.79
CA ASP A 612 27.46 5.02 23.12
C ASP A 612 28.92 4.53 23.06
N PRO A 613 29.71 4.69 24.15
CA PRO A 613 31.09 4.22 24.19
C PRO A 613 31.21 2.74 23.84
N ILE A 614 32.10 2.43 22.89
CA ILE A 614 32.25 1.08 22.36
C ILE A 614 33.34 0.28 23.06
N SER A 615 33.05 -1.00 23.34
CA SER A 615 33.96 -1.96 23.97
C SER A 615 34.54 -3.01 23.01
N ILE A 616 33.96 -3.18 21.81
CA ILE A 616 34.52 -4.06 20.76
C ILE A 616 35.40 -3.27 19.78
N PRO A 617 36.41 -3.90 19.16
CA PRO A 617 37.19 -3.25 18.10
C PRO A 617 36.35 -2.92 16.86
N ALA A 618 36.76 -1.90 16.11
CA ALA A 618 36.05 -1.47 14.90
C ALA A 618 35.90 -2.57 13.82
N MET A 619 36.82 -3.54 13.80
CA MET A 619 36.82 -4.66 12.86
C MET A 619 36.29 -5.96 13.49
N PHE A 620 35.51 -5.88 14.58
CA PHE A 620 35.00 -7.05 15.30
C PHE A 620 34.26 -8.01 14.36
N PHE A 621 33.31 -7.53 13.56
CA PHE A 621 32.59 -8.39 12.60
C PHE A 621 33.34 -8.65 11.30
N ASN A 622 34.62 -8.27 11.15
CA ASN A 622 35.41 -8.66 9.98
C ASN A 622 35.76 -10.16 10.00
N ASP A 623 35.78 -10.78 11.18
CA ASP A 623 35.97 -12.23 11.33
C ASP A 623 34.68 -13.01 11.05
N THR A 624 34.72 -13.90 10.06
CA THR A 624 33.58 -14.74 9.66
C THR A 624 33.12 -15.69 10.77
N HIS A 625 34.04 -16.15 11.63
CA HIS A 625 33.69 -17.03 12.75
C HIS A 625 32.78 -16.31 13.76
N ILE A 626 33.00 -15.01 13.98
CA ILE A 626 32.13 -14.20 14.84
C ILE A 626 30.74 -14.07 14.20
N ARG A 627 30.66 -13.78 12.90
CA ARG A 627 29.37 -13.65 12.19
C ARG A 627 28.57 -14.96 12.21
N ARG A 628 29.22 -16.11 12.02
CA ARG A 628 28.59 -17.43 12.12
C ARG A 628 28.15 -17.75 13.56
N ALA A 629 28.97 -17.43 14.56
CA ALA A 629 28.58 -17.60 15.96
C ALA A 629 27.31 -16.82 16.31
N PHE A 630 27.19 -15.58 15.81
CA PHE A 630 25.98 -14.77 15.97
C PHE A 630 24.77 -15.39 15.27
N ALA A 631 24.95 -15.92 14.05
CA ALA A 631 23.86 -16.56 13.32
C ALA A 631 23.32 -17.82 14.03
N TYR A 632 24.20 -18.70 14.53
CA TYR A 632 23.80 -19.88 15.30
C TYR A 632 23.20 -19.54 16.68
N SER A 633 23.39 -18.31 17.17
CA SER A 633 22.85 -17.84 18.45
C SER A 633 21.45 -17.26 18.34
N PHE A 634 20.86 -17.14 17.14
CA PHE A 634 19.53 -16.54 16.98
C PHE A 634 18.41 -17.59 17.04
N ASP A 635 17.41 -17.38 17.90
CA ASP A 635 16.21 -18.24 17.94
C ASP A 635 15.22 -17.86 16.82
N TYR A 636 15.46 -18.41 15.62
CA TYR A 636 14.62 -18.22 14.45
C TYR A 636 13.16 -18.66 14.69
N SER A 637 12.96 -19.78 15.40
CA SER A 637 11.62 -20.33 15.63
C SER A 637 10.80 -19.45 16.59
N GLY A 638 11.42 -18.99 17.68
CA GLY A 638 10.81 -18.06 18.62
C GLY A 638 10.50 -16.72 17.97
N PHE A 639 11.36 -16.23 17.06
CA PHE A 639 11.07 -15.01 16.30
C PHE A 639 9.83 -15.19 15.40
N ILE A 640 9.79 -16.25 14.59
CA ILE A 640 8.68 -16.49 13.66
C ILE A 640 7.36 -16.65 14.42
N GLN A 641 7.32 -17.52 15.45
CA GLN A 641 6.09 -17.85 16.16
C GLN A 641 5.61 -16.72 17.07
N ASN A 642 6.50 -16.18 17.91
CA ASN A 642 6.10 -15.28 19.00
C ASN A 642 6.19 -13.80 18.62
N VAL A 643 7.07 -13.44 17.70
CA VAL A 643 7.26 -12.04 17.28
C VAL A 643 6.47 -11.74 16.02
N THR A 644 6.50 -12.63 15.02
CA THR A 644 5.79 -12.40 13.76
C THR A 644 4.41 -13.06 13.70
N HIS A 645 4.00 -13.83 14.71
CA HIS A 645 2.72 -14.57 14.71
C HIS A 645 2.57 -15.47 13.47
N ASP A 646 3.64 -16.21 13.15
CA ASP A 646 3.73 -17.07 11.97
C ASP A 646 3.52 -16.31 10.64
N ASN A 647 3.81 -15.00 10.57
CA ASN A 647 3.67 -14.19 9.34
C ASN A 647 4.77 -14.43 8.30
N GLY A 648 5.53 -15.51 8.41
CA GLY A 648 6.66 -15.72 7.52
C GLY A 648 7.44 -16.98 7.76
N ILE A 649 8.52 -17.09 6.99
CA ILE A 649 9.44 -18.22 6.97
C ILE A 649 10.86 -17.75 7.21
N GLN A 650 11.72 -18.65 7.67
CA GLN A 650 13.15 -18.38 7.77
C GLN A 650 13.76 -18.36 6.36
N PRO A 651 14.42 -17.26 5.94
CA PRO A 651 15.09 -17.21 4.66
C PRO A 651 16.39 -18.02 4.66
N ARG A 652 16.79 -18.48 3.47
CA ARG A 652 18.08 -19.19 3.27
C ARG A 652 19.21 -18.25 2.86
N GLY A 653 18.93 -16.99 2.51
CA GLY A 653 19.91 -16.09 1.93
C GLY A 653 19.32 -14.83 1.30
N PRO A 654 20.07 -14.19 0.38
CA PRO A 654 19.73 -12.86 -0.14
C PRO A 654 18.57 -12.85 -1.12
N ILE A 655 18.26 -13.97 -1.79
CA ILE A 655 17.15 -14.04 -2.76
C ILE A 655 15.93 -14.66 -2.05
N PRO A 656 14.74 -14.05 -2.08
CA PRO A 656 13.56 -14.60 -1.45
C PRO A 656 13.06 -15.87 -2.17
N GLN A 657 12.47 -16.80 -1.42
CA GLN A 657 11.78 -17.95 -1.99
C GLN A 657 10.67 -17.49 -2.94
N GLY A 658 10.63 -18.06 -4.15
CA GLY A 658 9.67 -17.71 -5.21
C GLY A 658 10.27 -16.88 -6.35
N LEU A 659 11.47 -16.30 -6.14
CA LEU A 659 12.24 -15.64 -7.20
C LEU A 659 13.28 -16.61 -7.78
N PHE A 660 13.58 -16.50 -9.07
CA PHE A 660 14.62 -17.34 -9.69
C PHE A 660 16.00 -17.05 -9.06
N GLY A 661 16.95 -17.98 -9.15
CA GLY A 661 18.23 -17.86 -8.46
C GLY A 661 18.18 -18.14 -6.95
N TYR A 662 16.99 -18.28 -6.34
CA TYR A 662 16.84 -18.83 -5.00
C TYR A 662 17.44 -20.24 -4.93
N ASN A 663 18.34 -20.47 -3.98
CA ASN A 663 19.04 -21.74 -3.84
C ASN A 663 18.50 -22.55 -2.65
N ALA A 664 17.55 -23.44 -2.92
CA ALA A 664 16.92 -24.30 -1.92
C ALA A 664 17.89 -25.32 -1.27
N SER A 665 19.04 -25.58 -1.90
CA SER A 665 20.04 -26.55 -1.41
C SER A 665 20.85 -26.03 -0.22
N ILE A 666 20.87 -24.70 0.00
CA ILE A 666 21.53 -24.10 1.15
C ILE A 666 20.72 -24.44 2.41
N PRO A 667 21.29 -25.10 3.43
CA PRO A 667 20.54 -25.46 4.64
C PRO A 667 20.07 -24.22 5.41
N LEU A 668 18.95 -24.34 6.13
CA LEU A 668 18.55 -23.31 7.09
C LEU A 668 19.58 -23.30 8.23
N VAL A 669 19.92 -22.11 8.71
CA VAL A 669 20.80 -21.95 9.87
C VAL A 669 19.98 -22.31 11.12
N PRO A 670 20.37 -23.34 11.90
CA PRO A 670 19.66 -23.67 13.13
C PRO A 670 20.02 -22.68 14.26
N PHE A 671 19.14 -22.59 15.25
CA PHE A 671 19.54 -22.14 16.58
C PHE A 671 20.34 -23.28 17.25
N ASP A 672 21.66 -23.11 17.37
CA ASP A 672 22.56 -24.14 17.89
C ASP A 672 23.72 -23.51 18.68
N LEU A 673 23.54 -23.41 20.00
CA LEU A 673 24.56 -22.85 20.88
C LEU A 673 25.87 -23.66 20.91
N THR A 674 25.84 -24.95 20.53
CA THR A 674 27.07 -25.77 20.46
C THR A 674 27.89 -25.37 19.24
N GLN A 675 27.24 -25.19 18.08
CA GLN A 675 27.92 -24.68 16.88
C GLN A 675 28.37 -23.23 17.04
N ALA A 676 27.55 -22.38 17.66
CA ALA A 676 27.94 -21.01 17.98
C ALA A 676 29.21 -20.96 18.85
N ALA A 677 29.29 -21.82 19.88
CA ALA A 677 30.49 -21.96 20.70
C ALA A 677 31.71 -22.46 19.90
N ALA A 678 31.52 -23.46 19.04
CA ALA A 678 32.59 -23.99 18.19
C ALA A 678 33.15 -22.93 17.23
N GLU A 679 32.29 -22.10 16.63
CA GLU A 679 32.73 -20.98 15.79
C GLU A 679 33.51 -19.95 16.63
N LEU A 680 32.97 -19.54 17.79
CA LEU A 680 33.62 -18.53 18.63
C LEU A 680 34.97 -18.99 19.20
N GLN A 681 35.17 -20.30 19.41
CA GLN A 681 36.44 -20.91 19.83
C GLN A 681 37.58 -20.73 18.82
N ASN A 682 37.27 -20.45 17.54
CA ASN A 682 38.28 -20.09 16.54
C ASN A 682 38.75 -18.63 16.65
N THR A 683 38.22 -17.89 17.63
CA THR A 683 38.51 -16.47 17.87
C THR A 683 39.11 -16.25 19.26
N THR A 684 39.72 -15.08 19.49
CA THR A 684 40.18 -14.70 20.83
C THR A 684 39.04 -14.38 21.80
N TYR A 685 37.82 -14.17 21.30
CA TYR A 685 36.68 -13.74 22.11
C TYR A 685 35.99 -14.88 22.85
N TRP A 686 36.28 -16.14 22.52
CA TRP A 686 35.85 -17.25 23.37
C TRP A 686 36.43 -17.12 24.77
N THR A 687 37.73 -16.82 24.92
CA THR A 687 38.34 -16.69 26.25
C THR A 687 38.26 -15.28 26.82
N ALA A 688 38.35 -14.25 25.98
CA ALA A 688 38.34 -12.86 26.42
C ALA A 688 36.93 -12.36 26.78
N GLY A 689 35.88 -12.87 26.13
CA GLY A 689 34.55 -12.29 26.19
C GLY A 689 34.46 -10.96 25.44
N PHE A 690 33.28 -10.35 25.45
CA PHE A 690 33.03 -9.04 24.85
C PHE A 690 31.78 -8.38 25.46
N ASN A 691 31.72 -7.07 25.37
CA ASN A 691 30.53 -6.28 25.69
C ASN A 691 30.04 -5.59 24.41
N LEU A 692 28.76 -5.69 24.10
CA LEU A 692 28.15 -5.17 22.88
C LEU A 692 26.78 -4.55 23.19
N THR A 693 26.48 -3.41 22.58
CA THR A 693 25.12 -2.84 22.58
C THR A 693 24.47 -3.04 21.21
N LEU A 694 23.28 -3.63 21.21
CA LEU A 694 22.38 -3.75 20.06
C LEU A 694 21.32 -2.67 20.14
N TYR A 695 21.14 -1.95 19.04
CA TYR A 695 20.21 -0.82 18.97
C TYR A 695 18.97 -1.19 18.15
N TYR A 696 17.83 -0.63 18.54
CA TYR A 696 16.59 -0.69 17.79
C TYR A 696 15.89 0.66 17.77
N ARG A 697 14.97 0.87 16.82
CA ARG A 697 14.18 2.10 16.75
C ARG A 697 13.08 2.08 17.81
N SER A 698 13.00 3.15 18.61
CA SER A 698 11.97 3.28 19.64
C SER A 698 10.57 3.22 19.01
N GLY A 699 9.66 2.49 19.67
CA GLY A 699 8.32 2.22 19.14
C GLY A 699 8.23 1.06 18.16
N ASN A 700 9.35 0.41 17.78
CA ASN A 700 9.33 -0.80 16.96
C ASN A 700 9.49 -2.08 17.82
N ALA A 701 8.36 -2.69 18.17
CA ALA A 701 8.34 -3.91 18.99
C ALA A 701 8.97 -5.13 18.29
N TYR A 702 8.83 -5.24 16.96
CA TYR A 702 9.42 -6.33 16.17
C TYR A 702 10.96 -6.27 16.22
N GLU A 703 11.52 -5.07 16.03
CA GLU A 703 12.96 -4.86 16.13
C GLU A 703 13.48 -5.13 17.53
N GLN A 704 12.80 -4.60 18.56
CA GLN A 704 13.15 -4.82 19.95
C GLN A 704 13.22 -6.32 20.28
N ALA A 705 12.17 -7.07 19.92
CA ALA A 705 12.10 -8.50 20.18
C ALA A 705 13.17 -9.26 19.39
N GLY A 706 13.42 -8.90 18.12
CA GLY A 706 14.48 -9.48 17.32
C GLY A 706 15.88 -9.32 17.93
N VAL A 707 16.28 -8.10 18.30
CA VAL A 707 17.59 -7.90 18.93
C VAL A 707 17.68 -8.49 20.34
N SER A 708 16.56 -8.59 21.06
CA SER A 708 16.51 -9.23 22.37
C SER A 708 16.71 -10.75 22.29
N LEU A 709 16.14 -11.41 21.27
CA LEU A 709 16.39 -12.83 21.02
C LEU A 709 17.86 -13.09 20.67
N LEU A 710 18.46 -12.23 19.85
CA LEU A 710 19.90 -12.32 19.54
C LEU A 710 20.76 -12.13 20.81
N ALA A 711 20.46 -11.11 21.62
CA ALA A 711 21.16 -10.86 22.87
C ALA A 711 21.06 -12.06 23.82
N GLY A 712 19.85 -12.59 24.04
CA GLY A 712 19.63 -13.74 24.92
C GLY A 712 20.38 -15.00 24.46
N GLY A 713 20.43 -15.27 23.16
CA GLY A 713 21.18 -16.41 22.63
C GLY A 713 22.70 -16.24 22.77
N LEU A 714 23.24 -15.04 22.55
CA LEU A 714 24.66 -14.74 22.76
C LEU A 714 25.06 -14.87 24.24
N GLU A 715 24.25 -14.34 25.16
CA GLU A 715 24.51 -14.45 26.59
C GLU A 715 24.36 -15.89 27.11
N ALA A 716 23.49 -16.70 26.49
CA ALA A 716 23.35 -18.11 26.81
C ALA A 716 24.63 -18.92 26.54
N LEU A 717 25.52 -18.47 25.63
CA LEU A 717 26.83 -19.10 25.40
C LEU A 717 27.71 -19.08 26.66
N HIS A 718 27.58 -18.05 27.51
CA HIS A 718 28.30 -17.98 28.77
C HIS A 718 27.92 -19.13 29.72
N SER A 719 26.71 -19.67 29.61
CA SER A 719 26.21 -20.74 30.48
C SER A 719 26.67 -22.15 30.08
N LEU A 720 27.40 -22.31 28.96
CA LEU A 720 27.89 -23.61 28.52
C LEU A 720 29.12 -24.09 29.32
N LYS A 721 29.25 -25.42 29.48
CA LYS A 721 30.35 -26.05 30.24
C LYS A 721 31.70 -25.83 29.53
N GLY A 722 32.69 -25.28 30.26
CA GLY A 722 33.96 -24.78 29.68
C GLY A 722 33.95 -23.26 29.41
N SER A 723 32.98 -22.57 30.02
CA SER A 723 32.50 -21.19 29.85
C SER A 723 33.50 -20.14 29.31
N PRO A 724 33.05 -19.30 28.34
CA PRO A 724 33.83 -18.23 27.75
C PRO A 724 34.09 -17.05 28.70
N GLY A 725 35.01 -16.16 28.33
CA GLY A 725 35.08 -14.83 28.95
C GLY A 725 33.71 -14.14 28.89
N ALA A 726 33.47 -13.17 29.78
CA ALA A 726 32.13 -12.59 29.95
C ALA A 726 31.57 -12.02 28.63
N ILE A 727 30.42 -12.55 28.19
CA ILE A 727 29.64 -12.04 27.06
C ILE A 727 28.47 -11.26 27.63
N VAL A 728 28.44 -9.95 27.37
CA VAL A 728 27.40 -9.03 27.85
C VAL A 728 26.80 -8.33 26.65
N VAL A 729 25.47 -8.46 26.45
CA VAL A 729 24.79 -7.86 25.31
C VAL A 729 23.64 -6.97 25.77
N GLN A 730 23.83 -5.66 25.68
CA GLN A 730 22.82 -4.68 26.01
C GLN A 730 21.88 -4.44 24.83
N VAL A 731 20.59 -4.19 25.11
CA VAL A 731 19.59 -3.80 24.11
C VAL A 731 19.09 -2.40 24.42
N GLN A 732 19.19 -1.49 23.45
CA GLN A 732 18.91 -0.07 23.67
C GLN A 732 18.04 0.54 22.57
N ALA A 733 17.01 1.28 22.99
CA ALA A 733 16.16 2.05 22.10
C ALA A 733 16.86 3.34 21.65
N LEU A 734 16.77 3.67 20.37
CA LEU A 734 17.14 4.97 19.82
C LEU A 734 15.92 5.64 19.21
N ASP A 735 15.88 6.98 19.31
CA ASP A 735 14.98 7.76 18.46
C ASP A 735 15.21 7.40 16.98
N PRO A 736 14.16 7.23 16.15
CA PRO A 736 14.31 6.76 14.77
C PRO A 736 15.28 7.60 13.93
N LEU A 737 15.30 8.94 14.07
CA LEU A 737 16.22 9.79 13.32
C LEU A 737 17.67 9.61 13.77
N LYS A 738 17.88 9.42 15.09
CA LYS A 738 19.21 9.10 15.62
C LYS A 738 19.69 7.73 15.16
N TYR A 739 18.80 6.74 15.13
CA TYR A 739 19.11 5.41 14.60
C TYR A 739 19.54 5.51 13.14
N ASP A 740 18.74 6.17 12.30
CA ASP A 740 19.02 6.30 10.86
C ASP A 740 20.32 7.08 10.60
N SER A 741 20.59 8.12 11.39
CA SER A 741 21.86 8.87 11.31
C SER A 741 23.05 7.99 11.68
N ALA A 742 22.96 7.22 12.76
CA ALA A 742 24.02 6.31 13.19
C ALA A 742 24.24 5.18 12.17
N LEU A 743 23.15 4.61 11.62
CA LEU A 743 23.21 3.60 10.56
C LEU A 743 23.96 4.12 9.33
N ARG A 744 23.52 5.27 8.80
CA ARG A 744 24.11 5.86 7.57
C ARG A 744 25.57 6.27 7.76
N ALA A 745 25.96 6.64 8.98
CA ALA A 745 27.33 6.96 9.33
C ALA A 745 28.20 5.72 9.66
N GLY A 746 27.64 4.52 9.56
CA GLY A 746 28.32 3.26 9.84
C GLY A 746 28.63 3.03 11.31
N GLY A 747 27.83 3.59 12.22
CA GLY A 747 28.02 3.57 13.68
C GLY A 747 27.26 2.48 14.43
N LEU A 748 26.42 1.68 13.76
CA LEU A 748 25.71 0.56 14.40
C LEU A 748 26.52 -0.73 14.27
N PRO A 749 26.84 -1.46 15.36
CA PRO A 749 27.54 -2.74 15.29
C PRO A 749 26.74 -3.81 14.52
N VAL A 750 25.42 -3.84 14.74
CA VAL A 750 24.47 -4.67 14.02
C VAL A 750 23.36 -3.76 13.50
N ALA A 751 23.13 -3.79 12.19
CA ALA A 751 22.13 -2.96 11.50
C ALA A 751 20.85 -3.76 11.25
N LEU A 752 19.68 -3.21 11.59
CA LEU A 752 18.38 -3.81 11.30
C LEU A 752 17.93 -3.33 9.92
N LEU A 753 17.76 -4.27 8.99
CA LEU A 753 17.51 -3.98 7.59
C LEU A 753 16.26 -4.73 7.13
N VAL A 754 15.49 -4.07 6.26
CA VAL A 754 14.29 -4.63 5.63
C VAL A 754 14.33 -4.29 4.15
N TRP A 755 13.80 -5.17 3.32
CA TRP A 755 13.73 -4.94 1.88
C TRP A 755 12.52 -5.63 1.28
N THR A 756 11.83 -4.94 0.37
CA THR A 756 10.83 -5.56 -0.49
C THR A 756 11.26 -5.27 -1.92
N PRO A 757 11.52 -6.31 -2.75
CA PRO A 757 11.86 -6.12 -4.15
C PRO A 757 10.82 -5.27 -4.87
N ARG A 758 11.31 -4.28 -5.62
CA ARG A 758 10.55 -3.30 -6.40
C ARG A 758 10.19 -3.87 -7.78
N PHE A 759 10.91 -4.90 -8.21
CA PHE A 759 10.67 -5.68 -9.42
C PHE A 759 11.18 -7.12 -9.22
N ALA A 760 10.62 -8.09 -9.94
CA ALA A 760 10.98 -9.50 -9.79
C ALA A 760 12.25 -9.86 -10.58
N ASP A 761 13.40 -9.38 -10.11
CA ASP A 761 14.72 -9.85 -10.53
C ASP A 761 15.64 -9.98 -9.32
N PRO A 762 16.48 -11.03 -9.22
CA PRO A 762 17.45 -11.19 -8.15
C PRO A 762 18.40 -10.02 -8.00
N SER A 763 18.65 -9.24 -9.05
CA SER A 763 19.46 -8.02 -8.96
C SER A 763 18.92 -7.04 -7.93
N ASP A 764 17.59 -6.93 -7.78
CA ASP A 764 16.98 -6.03 -6.79
C ASP A 764 17.07 -6.57 -5.35
N SER A 765 17.64 -7.75 -5.14
CA SER A 765 18.01 -8.24 -3.81
C SER A 765 19.53 -8.28 -3.64
N VAL A 766 20.24 -8.85 -4.61
CA VAL A 766 21.69 -9.02 -4.57
C VAL A 766 22.44 -7.69 -4.63
N VAL A 767 22.06 -6.75 -5.50
CA VAL A 767 22.78 -5.47 -5.63
C VAL A 767 22.63 -4.62 -4.36
N PRO A 768 21.42 -4.37 -3.81
CA PRO A 768 21.30 -3.59 -2.58
C PRO A 768 22.02 -4.21 -1.40
N PHE A 769 22.10 -5.55 -1.32
CA PHE A 769 22.63 -6.26 -0.15
C PHE A 769 24.13 -6.53 -0.25
N LEU A 770 24.67 -6.82 -1.43
CA LEU A 770 26.01 -7.42 -1.54
C LEU A 770 27.00 -6.59 -2.37
N ARG A 771 26.51 -5.69 -3.23
CA ARG A 771 27.41 -4.92 -4.09
C ARG A 771 28.04 -3.73 -3.36
N THR A 772 29.36 -3.64 -3.35
CA THR A 772 30.11 -2.51 -2.76
C THR A 772 29.62 -1.18 -3.33
N GLY A 773 29.35 -0.21 -2.44
CA GLY A 773 28.85 1.12 -2.82
C GLY A 773 27.33 1.23 -2.86
N SER A 774 26.60 0.10 -2.80
CA SER A 774 25.17 0.10 -2.49
C SER A 774 24.92 0.53 -1.04
N PRO A 775 23.70 1.02 -0.69
CA PRO A 775 23.42 1.54 0.64
C PRO A 775 23.77 0.58 1.78
N TYR A 776 23.36 -0.71 1.71
CA TYR A 776 23.53 -1.61 2.85
C TYR A 776 24.99 -2.03 3.07
N PRO A 777 25.74 -2.51 2.05
CA PRO A 777 27.18 -2.73 2.15
C PRO A 777 27.94 -1.51 2.68
N THR A 778 27.54 -0.31 2.27
CA THR A 778 28.16 0.94 2.75
C THR A 778 27.96 1.14 4.25
N TRP A 779 26.74 0.93 4.76
CA TRP A 779 26.42 1.14 6.17
C TRP A 779 27.04 0.09 7.10
N ILE A 780 27.24 -1.13 6.62
CA ILE A 780 27.88 -2.21 7.40
C ILE A 780 29.36 -2.42 7.05
N GLY A 781 29.94 -1.55 6.21
CA GLY A 781 31.34 -1.65 5.82
C GLY A 781 31.73 -2.92 5.04
N TYR A 782 30.76 -3.66 4.48
CA TYR A 782 31.00 -4.87 3.69
C TYR A 782 31.52 -4.53 2.29
N ARG A 783 32.56 -5.26 1.84
CA ARG A 783 33.18 -5.08 0.53
C ARG A 783 33.75 -6.41 0.03
N ASN A 784 33.43 -6.78 -1.21
CA ASN A 784 34.02 -7.95 -1.86
C ASN A 784 34.16 -7.69 -3.36
N ALA A 785 35.35 -7.25 -3.81
CA ALA A 785 35.60 -6.90 -5.20
C ALA A 785 35.42 -8.08 -6.18
N THR A 786 35.65 -9.32 -5.73
CA THR A 786 35.41 -10.51 -6.54
C THR A 786 33.91 -10.74 -6.72
N LEU A 787 33.14 -10.64 -5.63
CA LEU A 787 31.68 -10.75 -5.70
C LEU A 787 31.07 -9.60 -6.51
N ASP A 788 31.60 -8.38 -6.37
CA ASP A 788 31.18 -7.21 -7.14
C ASP A 788 31.24 -7.46 -8.66
N GLY A 789 32.35 -8.03 -9.15
CA GLY A 789 32.51 -8.36 -10.56
C GLY A 789 31.54 -9.45 -11.05
N LEU A 790 31.22 -10.43 -10.19
CA LEU A 790 30.23 -11.46 -10.50
C LEU A 790 28.79 -10.91 -10.52
N ILE A 791 28.46 -10.01 -9.60
CA ILE A 791 27.17 -9.32 -9.55
C ILE A 791 26.96 -8.48 -10.82
N ASP A 792 27.98 -7.72 -11.23
CA ASP A 792 27.92 -6.91 -12.46
C ASP A 792 27.72 -7.78 -13.71
N ALA A 793 28.43 -8.91 -13.78
CA ALA A 793 28.31 -9.85 -14.89
C ALA A 793 26.91 -10.47 -14.96
N ALA A 794 26.34 -10.88 -13.81
CA ALA A 794 25.01 -11.46 -13.73
C ALA A 794 23.89 -10.46 -14.07
N ALA A 795 24.06 -9.19 -13.73
CA ALA A 795 23.12 -8.12 -14.09
C ALA A 795 23.03 -7.91 -15.62
N GLY A 796 24.17 -7.96 -16.31
CA GLY A 796 24.25 -7.81 -17.77
C GLY A 796 24.04 -9.10 -18.58
N GLN A 797 23.87 -10.24 -17.93
CA GLN A 797 23.66 -11.53 -18.59
C GLN A 797 22.24 -11.62 -19.18
N LEU A 798 22.12 -11.92 -20.47
CA LEU A 798 20.81 -12.04 -21.17
C LEU A 798 20.34 -13.49 -21.35
N ASN A 799 21.19 -14.48 -21.07
CA ASN A 799 20.80 -15.89 -21.16
C ASN A 799 20.17 -16.36 -19.84
N ASP A 800 18.86 -16.56 -19.82
CA ASP A 800 18.10 -16.92 -18.62
C ASP A 800 18.65 -18.12 -17.86
N THR A 801 19.03 -19.20 -18.55
CA THR A 801 19.61 -20.39 -17.91
C THR A 801 20.90 -20.05 -17.17
N ARG A 802 21.79 -19.28 -17.80
CA ARG A 802 23.05 -18.86 -17.20
C ARG A 802 22.82 -17.88 -16.04
N ARG A 803 21.83 -16.98 -16.13
CA ARG A 803 21.46 -16.09 -15.02
C ARG A 803 21.05 -16.87 -13.78
N VAL A 804 20.23 -17.91 -13.94
CA VAL A 804 19.79 -18.76 -12.82
C VAL A 804 20.98 -19.39 -12.11
N GLU A 805 21.96 -19.91 -12.86
CA GLU A 805 23.19 -20.50 -12.32
C GLU A 805 24.07 -19.46 -11.62
N GLU A 806 24.30 -18.31 -12.27
CA GLU A 806 25.13 -17.22 -11.74
C GLU A 806 24.54 -16.67 -10.42
N TYR A 807 23.22 -16.45 -10.34
CA TYR A 807 22.60 -15.99 -9.10
C TYR A 807 22.54 -17.06 -8.00
N ALA A 808 22.40 -18.34 -8.35
CA ALA A 808 22.47 -19.42 -7.37
C ALA A 808 23.88 -19.57 -6.77
N ASP A 809 24.93 -19.31 -7.55
CA ASP A 809 26.32 -19.25 -7.08
C ASP A 809 26.57 -18.01 -6.19
N LEU A 810 26.11 -16.81 -6.62
CA LEU A 810 26.17 -15.59 -5.80
C LEU A 810 25.48 -15.78 -4.44
N PHE A 811 24.31 -16.42 -4.45
CA PHE A 811 23.58 -16.79 -3.24
C PHE A 811 24.43 -17.66 -2.32
N ALA A 812 25.02 -18.74 -2.86
CA ALA A 812 25.83 -19.67 -2.07
C ALA A 812 27.05 -18.99 -1.45
N ARG A 813 27.79 -18.18 -2.22
CA ARG A 813 28.97 -17.42 -1.73
C ARG A 813 28.59 -16.46 -0.61
N ALA A 814 27.50 -15.71 -0.80
CA ALA A 814 27.05 -14.75 0.20
C ALA A 814 26.69 -15.41 1.54
N VAL A 815 26.10 -16.62 1.51
CA VAL A 815 25.62 -17.31 2.72
C VAL A 815 26.68 -18.21 3.34
N LEU A 816 27.50 -18.89 2.55
CA LEU A 816 28.46 -19.88 3.03
C LEU A 816 29.84 -19.27 3.30
N ASP A 817 30.30 -18.37 2.43
CA ASP A 817 31.66 -17.83 2.48
C ASP A 817 31.71 -16.52 3.27
N ASP A 818 30.86 -15.56 2.90
CA ASP A 818 30.97 -14.18 3.38
C ASP A 818 30.12 -13.89 4.62
N VAL A 819 28.94 -14.48 4.76
CA VAL A 819 28.01 -14.28 5.90
C VAL A 819 27.85 -12.81 6.33
N PRO A 820 27.58 -11.84 5.41
CA PRO A 820 27.50 -10.43 5.79
C PRO A 820 26.24 -10.08 6.59
N TYR A 821 25.23 -10.96 6.50
CA TYR A 821 23.93 -10.78 7.14
C TYR A 821 23.48 -12.04 7.86
N LEU A 822 22.67 -11.83 8.89
CA LEU A 822 21.81 -12.80 9.54
C LEU A 822 20.40 -12.69 8.96
N TRP A 823 20.01 -13.65 8.13
CA TRP A 823 18.70 -13.69 7.45
C TRP A 823 17.63 -14.24 8.39
N VAL A 824 16.67 -13.40 8.84
CA VAL A 824 15.76 -13.81 9.92
C VAL A 824 14.32 -14.06 9.47
N PHE A 825 13.84 -13.36 8.45
CA PHE A 825 12.43 -13.40 8.10
C PHE A 825 12.16 -13.07 6.64
N GLN A 826 11.33 -13.88 5.99
CA GLN A 826 10.67 -13.61 4.73
C GLN A 826 9.15 -13.65 4.98
N ALA A 827 8.44 -12.60 4.61
CA ALA A 827 7.00 -12.51 4.84
C ALA A 827 6.20 -13.53 4.03
N THR A 828 5.03 -13.90 4.53
CA THR A 828 4.01 -14.65 3.78
C THR A 828 2.73 -13.85 3.67
N SER A 829 1.91 -14.17 2.67
CA SER A 829 0.62 -13.50 2.46
C SER A 829 -0.39 -13.80 3.57
N PHE A 830 -1.27 -12.84 3.82
CA PHE A 830 -2.48 -13.01 4.63
C PHE A 830 -3.57 -12.09 4.09
N HIS A 831 -4.58 -12.67 3.44
CA HIS A 831 -5.69 -11.95 2.81
C HIS A 831 -7.01 -12.48 3.36
N VAL A 832 -7.89 -11.55 3.70
CA VAL A 832 -9.19 -11.83 4.32
C VAL A 832 -10.28 -11.09 3.55
N GLU A 833 -11.29 -11.85 3.13
CA GLU A 833 -12.42 -11.32 2.38
C GLU A 833 -13.73 -12.03 2.74
N ARG A 834 -14.84 -11.51 2.23
CA ARG A 834 -16.15 -12.15 2.33
C ARG A 834 -16.22 -13.38 1.46
N ALA A 835 -16.93 -14.41 1.92
CA ALA A 835 -17.10 -15.68 1.23
C ALA A 835 -17.86 -15.59 -0.10
N TRP A 836 -18.47 -14.45 -0.45
CA TRP A 836 -19.06 -14.20 -1.77
C TRP A 836 -18.05 -13.65 -2.80
N VAL A 837 -16.88 -13.21 -2.37
CA VAL A 837 -15.86 -12.66 -3.27
C VAL A 837 -15.18 -13.79 -4.05
N ARG A 838 -14.92 -13.53 -5.32
CA ARG A 838 -14.32 -14.46 -6.27
C ARG A 838 -13.29 -13.70 -7.12
N GLY A 839 -12.32 -14.42 -7.67
CA GLY A 839 -11.32 -13.86 -8.60
C GLY A 839 -10.05 -13.29 -7.94
N TYR A 840 -9.99 -13.21 -6.61
CA TYR A 840 -8.73 -12.90 -5.93
C TYR A 840 -7.69 -14.00 -6.14
N TYR A 841 -6.46 -13.58 -6.42
CA TYR A 841 -5.26 -14.40 -6.44
C TYR A 841 -4.12 -13.65 -5.76
N PHE A 842 -3.17 -14.39 -5.18
CA PHE A 842 -1.95 -13.80 -4.65
C PHE A 842 -0.93 -13.66 -5.77
N ASN A 843 -0.18 -12.56 -5.80
CA ASN A 843 1.05 -12.43 -6.58
C ASN A 843 2.02 -11.54 -5.78
N PRO A 844 3.27 -11.96 -5.56
CA PRO A 844 4.20 -11.23 -4.69
C PRO A 844 4.67 -9.88 -5.25
N MET A 845 4.37 -9.59 -6.53
CA MET A 845 4.70 -8.31 -7.17
C MET A 845 3.50 -7.38 -7.40
N LEU A 846 2.28 -7.83 -7.10
CA LEU A 846 1.13 -6.91 -7.08
C LEU A 846 1.16 -6.10 -5.79
N LEU A 847 0.96 -4.80 -5.93
CA LEU A 847 0.84 -3.89 -4.80
C LEU A 847 -0.65 -3.84 -4.46
N GLY A 848 -1.09 -4.60 -3.46
CA GLY A 848 -2.52 -4.69 -3.11
C GLY A 848 -3.35 -5.55 -4.06
N LEU A 849 -4.63 -5.22 -4.24
CA LEU A 849 -5.61 -6.02 -4.99
C LEU A 849 -5.67 -5.66 -6.48
N ASP A 850 -5.68 -6.67 -7.36
CA ASP A 850 -6.10 -6.53 -8.76
C ASP A 850 -7.62 -6.73 -8.85
N TYR A 851 -8.35 -5.66 -9.11
CA TYR A 851 -9.81 -5.66 -9.13
C TYR A 851 -10.39 -6.17 -10.45
N TYR A 852 -9.59 -6.28 -11.51
CA TYR A 852 -10.06 -6.66 -12.83
C TYR A 852 -10.71 -8.07 -12.88
N PRO A 853 -10.09 -9.13 -12.34
CA PRO A 853 -10.70 -10.47 -12.34
C PRO A 853 -11.78 -10.65 -11.26
N MET A 854 -11.84 -9.75 -10.29
CA MET A 854 -12.69 -9.89 -9.10
C MET A 854 -14.18 -9.69 -9.40
N TRP A 855 -15.03 -10.39 -8.63
CA TRP A 855 -16.49 -10.26 -8.67
C TRP A 855 -17.15 -10.81 -7.41
N LYS A 856 -18.45 -10.53 -7.23
CA LYS A 856 -19.28 -11.06 -6.13
C LYS A 856 -20.28 -12.09 -6.66
N ALA A 857 -20.35 -13.24 -5.99
CA ALA A 857 -21.15 -14.41 -6.36
C ALA A 857 -22.64 -14.29 -6.08
#